data_AF-A0A7C4VGI5-F1
#
_entry.id   AF-A0A7C4VGI5-F1
#
_cell.length_a   1.000
_cell.length_b   1.000
_cell.length_c   1.000
_cell.angle_alpha   90.00
_cell.angle_beta   90.00
_cell.angle_gamma   90.00
#
_symmetry.space_group_name_H-M   'P 1'
#
loop_
_entity.id
_entity.type
_entity.pdbx_description
1 polymer ?
#
loop_
_entity_poly.entity_id
_entity_poly.type
_entity_poly.pdbx_seq_one_letter_code
_entity_poly.pdbx_strand_id
1 'polypeptide(L)'
;MVRTAAVCLIAAFALCARVNAQVQIRPAGSPGRYTGFDLLYRGKVVAPVRFSSRSGPGNQPLITAKKLSVERRRGVTLAFGGLTPHPACGLRLDPADFIRVSLSHAETFPRIQFRLTIRRFDEKAWQASVGKCPFHFLTLSLPQAEVWHQRGWLNATPLSDPFPLLIDPHAGSPEIAAKYSRNWSYTPPLGAQPIPVIGLWAPKKRLYVGFEFQSTRLLDNSEKDIATGYCWKQGALDGQFVALVYPYGGVGYQDLVFPKAGSQIASSCTLLFDANMPADRDPNQMVWAYVWQRYRRLLPTAPANNDLSWVPGGARLRDFEGPPGPELVATAGRGDPFVLEGTKTVSGWYKHKESVVDALAAQQNPAALARLAADLRYVLGKVKRVRFPEGYACFWEKPLEGSWNSAFGGKPVTTLHNTDAWYIGRVLVDLYRHRNVPHIASMLKDLGLTPERLLELVNGVLIWTKHFTFTRNEFADVPSSPFAIGGTLSASFCLDYYFTFRNHPKYAKSAVQALQLARTVTYRYLTMWMSDSNRADGLDSSFLWEPNSGRDWCGAACANEVHWNLDTLAMVAVHTGDPILIHALRGTLERWPQLYKERFRASIAKYEHDAMTEGFGLYEGNVYGGVGARASYGTASALPMLEPVGNSRVRVLCGLKSALAFDRGEGATKLLDYRCRFSNGPYPSLAFTVDTMHPAPFDLSLTFPFGDLRSAPVRIKRGGMWLQLSEGAGLRRPPQARWSLYISGLRSGDRVFVGQPEVLRKSSVGSTTPPLMHGFAVPSVHPFQILRLAPASPARRDWEDTESWAGLWEGLHFRYGVPYLIRTSRGGPLAGAGQIKISPPVVGPAVLYVAYGYLPSGSVPVVGAVGPRGRTTLKPEAAQTALAWRAWPPPFKARLLLAPVHIPAGSRADSISFPGGLVFAATALSGSSKNLPLIRTVNRNLTKANADWVRLLDETRQDEALRRRMRPLPLQKIAVLPPGLGGGPLALMLGRAGIADEATRLSPEQLVSPDVFNPAKFPVALFLPDGEEYIRTVRSEGDAADALVRYVSEGGLLVVCASGPYPMFYHRRDGALVSEPLMPRLGMPLAVSFEQPPAGERLTVVADAGRRMFPDMPDRVPFPPGDPRLRAFSRGLAPADAEYIPICRVVGSSGRDYGDAAGLLLLPAKNGRRGGVLYVWFGLWRDARLQKSLAQGIFNMIEERLSAQ
;
A
#
# COMPACT_ATOMS: atom_id res chain seq x y z
N MET A 1 -31.50 54.57 -19.39
CA MET A 1 -30.81 53.65 -18.45
C MET A 1 -31.65 52.44 -18.00
N VAL A 2 -32.99 52.46 -18.03
CA VAL A 2 -33.83 51.31 -17.59
C VAL A 2 -33.96 50.18 -18.63
N ARG A 3 -33.83 50.47 -19.94
CA ARG A 3 -33.92 49.44 -21.01
C ARG A 3 -32.66 48.56 -21.15
N THR A 4 -31.47 49.06 -20.81
CA THR A 4 -30.21 48.31 -20.94
C THR A 4 -30.01 47.26 -19.84
N ALA A 5 -30.55 47.53 -18.64
CA ALA A 5 -30.56 46.56 -17.53
C ALA A 5 -31.53 45.40 -17.79
N ALA A 6 -32.70 45.68 -18.40
CA ALA A 6 -33.69 44.66 -18.75
C ALA A 6 -33.20 43.70 -19.86
N VAL A 7 -32.50 44.21 -20.88
CA VAL A 7 -31.94 43.38 -21.96
C VAL A 7 -30.76 42.52 -21.47
N CYS A 8 -29.95 43.00 -20.52
CA CYS A 8 -28.90 42.20 -19.88
C CYS A 8 -29.46 41.10 -18.95
N LEU A 9 -30.57 41.37 -18.24
CA LEU A 9 -31.25 40.36 -17.40
C LEU A 9 -31.92 39.26 -18.24
N ILE A 10 -32.53 39.61 -19.38
CA ILE A 10 -33.16 38.65 -20.29
C ILE A 10 -32.11 37.78 -21.01
N ALA A 11 -30.96 38.35 -21.40
CA ALA A 11 -29.84 37.58 -21.95
C ALA A 11 -29.20 36.63 -20.91
N ALA A 12 -29.08 37.05 -19.65
CA ALA A 12 -28.58 36.19 -18.57
C ALA A 12 -29.52 35.02 -18.25
N PHE A 13 -30.84 35.21 -18.36
CA PHE A 13 -31.83 34.14 -18.24
C PHE A 13 -31.82 33.18 -19.46
N ALA A 14 -31.52 33.67 -20.67
CA ALA A 14 -31.37 32.84 -21.86
C ALA A 14 -30.11 31.95 -21.86
N LEU A 15 -29.06 32.34 -21.11
CA LEU A 15 -27.83 31.55 -20.93
C LEU A 15 -27.88 30.56 -19.75
N CYS A 16 -28.89 30.65 -18.89
CA CYS A 16 -29.20 29.59 -17.92
C CYS A 16 -29.84 28.42 -18.66
N ALA A 17 -29.20 27.27 -18.58
CA ALA A 17 -29.56 26.14 -19.40
C ALA A 17 -30.06 25.01 -18.49
N ARG A 18 -31.38 24.96 -18.33
CA ARG A 18 -32.11 23.98 -17.50
C ARG A 18 -32.20 22.65 -18.24
N VAL A 19 -31.88 21.58 -17.53
CA VAL A 19 -31.85 20.21 -18.08
C VAL A 19 -32.65 19.24 -17.20
N ASN A 20 -32.60 19.44 -15.87
CA ASN A 20 -33.45 18.79 -14.88
C ASN A 20 -33.92 19.88 -13.89
N ALA A 21 -35.09 19.73 -13.24
CA ALA A 21 -35.72 20.76 -12.42
C ALA A 21 -34.83 21.30 -11.29
N GLN A 22 -33.79 20.56 -10.90
CA GLN A 22 -32.96 20.87 -9.74
C GLN A 22 -31.49 21.25 -10.05
N VAL A 23 -30.90 20.89 -11.19
CA VAL A 23 -29.46 21.12 -11.48
C VAL A 23 -29.27 21.96 -12.75
N GLN A 24 -28.40 22.97 -12.68
CA GLN A 24 -28.10 23.88 -13.79
C GLN A 24 -26.60 24.21 -13.84
N ILE A 25 -26.09 24.44 -15.06
CA ILE A 25 -24.75 25.00 -15.29
C ILE A 25 -24.90 26.37 -15.95
N ARG A 26 -24.12 27.35 -15.49
CA ARG A 26 -24.16 28.73 -15.99
C ARG A 26 -22.76 29.26 -16.26
N PRO A 27 -22.48 29.88 -17.42
CA PRO A 27 -21.16 30.48 -17.67
C PRO A 27 -20.89 31.63 -16.70
N ALA A 28 -19.63 31.79 -16.30
CA ALA A 28 -19.15 32.88 -15.44
C ALA A 28 -18.26 33.85 -16.25
N GLY A 29 -18.39 35.15 -16.00
CA GLY A 29 -17.73 36.21 -16.75
C GLY A 29 -18.68 36.91 -17.72
N SER A 30 -18.11 37.64 -18.69
CA SER A 30 -18.86 38.39 -19.71
C SER A 30 -18.54 37.88 -21.12
N PRO A 31 -19.39 38.15 -22.13
CA PRO A 31 -19.08 37.81 -23.52
C PRO A 31 -17.70 38.32 -23.94
N GLY A 32 -16.90 37.45 -24.57
CA GLY A 32 -15.51 37.74 -24.94
C GLY A 32 -14.49 37.57 -23.82
N ARG A 33 -14.92 37.38 -22.56
CA ARG A 33 -14.05 37.21 -21.39
C ARG A 33 -14.69 36.31 -20.32
N TYR A 34 -14.86 35.04 -20.64
CA TYR A 34 -15.37 34.04 -19.71
C TYR A 34 -14.27 33.54 -18.78
N THR A 35 -14.59 33.37 -17.50
CA THR A 35 -13.63 32.95 -16.46
C THR A 35 -13.91 31.55 -15.92
N GLY A 36 -15.03 30.94 -16.31
CA GLY A 36 -15.44 29.62 -15.84
C GLY A 36 -16.94 29.37 -15.96
N PHE A 37 -17.48 28.58 -15.05
CA PHE A 37 -18.92 28.34 -14.91
C PHE A 37 -19.31 28.10 -13.44
N ASP A 38 -20.58 28.29 -13.13
CA ASP A 38 -21.18 27.96 -11.84
C ASP A 38 -22.06 26.71 -11.99
N LEU A 39 -21.96 25.80 -11.03
CA LEU A 39 -22.96 24.76 -10.79
C LEU A 39 -24.01 25.27 -9.82
N LEU A 40 -25.28 25.18 -10.20
CA LEU A 40 -26.41 25.56 -9.37
C LEU A 40 -27.27 24.34 -9.02
N TYR A 41 -27.65 24.24 -7.76
CA TYR A 41 -28.66 23.30 -7.27
C TYR A 41 -29.83 24.08 -6.68
N ARG A 42 -31.04 23.83 -7.21
CA ARG A 42 -32.28 24.54 -6.85
C ARG A 42 -32.11 26.07 -6.88
N GLY A 43 -31.42 26.57 -7.91
CA GLY A 43 -31.17 28.00 -8.13
C GLY A 43 -30.04 28.62 -7.29
N LYS A 44 -29.43 27.87 -6.36
CA LYS A 44 -28.30 28.35 -5.55
C LYS A 44 -26.98 27.83 -6.10
N VAL A 45 -25.97 28.69 -6.17
CA VAL A 45 -24.61 28.27 -6.55
C VAL A 45 -24.08 27.33 -5.47
N VAL A 46 -23.75 26.10 -5.86
CA VAL A 46 -23.11 25.10 -4.99
C VAL A 46 -21.63 24.93 -5.29
N ALA A 47 -21.19 25.23 -6.52
CA ALA A 47 -19.77 25.16 -6.89
C ALA A 47 -19.42 26.21 -7.95
N PRO A 48 -18.62 27.23 -7.61
CA PRO A 48 -17.94 28.05 -8.60
C PRO A 48 -16.72 27.31 -9.14
N VAL A 49 -16.68 27.04 -10.45
CA VAL A 49 -15.51 26.48 -11.14
C VAL A 49 -14.91 27.56 -12.04
N ARG A 50 -13.61 27.83 -11.90
CA ARG A 50 -12.90 28.85 -12.69
C ARG A 50 -11.76 28.22 -13.48
N PHE A 51 -11.39 28.79 -14.62
CA PHE A 51 -10.33 28.21 -15.45
C PHE A 51 -8.95 28.30 -14.80
N SER A 52 -8.74 29.23 -13.88
CA SER A 52 -7.52 29.42 -13.09
C SER A 52 -7.82 30.26 -11.84
N SER A 53 -6.83 30.46 -10.98
CA SER A 53 -6.86 31.53 -9.98
C SER A 53 -6.90 32.93 -10.63
N ARG A 54 -7.24 33.92 -9.81
CA ARG A 54 -7.12 35.37 -9.98
C ARG A 54 -5.84 35.91 -9.34
N SER A 55 -4.73 35.21 -9.56
CA SER A 55 -3.41 35.63 -9.08
C SER A 55 -2.54 36.25 -10.16
N GLY A 56 -3.13 36.67 -11.29
CA GLY A 56 -2.42 37.50 -12.27
C GLY A 56 -2.25 38.94 -11.78
N PRO A 57 -1.41 39.75 -12.47
CA PRO A 57 -1.24 41.16 -12.16
C PRO A 57 -2.59 41.90 -12.02
N GLY A 58 -2.75 42.68 -10.95
CA GLY A 58 -4.01 43.36 -10.63
C GLY A 58 -5.15 42.42 -10.22
N ASN A 59 -4.85 41.24 -9.66
CA ASN A 59 -5.79 40.20 -9.26
C ASN A 59 -6.73 39.73 -10.40
N GLN A 60 -6.18 39.67 -11.63
CA GLN A 60 -6.92 39.22 -12.81
C GLN A 60 -6.83 37.68 -12.97
N PRO A 61 -7.84 37.03 -13.59
CA PRO A 61 -7.76 35.61 -13.95
C PRO A 61 -6.57 35.31 -14.86
N LEU A 62 -5.82 34.25 -14.57
CA LEU A 62 -4.70 33.80 -15.41
C LEU A 62 -5.14 33.23 -16.75
N ILE A 63 -6.31 32.57 -16.82
CA ILE A 63 -6.88 32.01 -18.04
C ILE A 63 -8.32 32.51 -18.20
N THR A 64 -8.63 33.00 -19.40
CA THR A 64 -10.01 33.34 -19.81
C THR A 64 -10.35 32.69 -21.14
N ALA A 65 -11.62 32.57 -21.50
CA ALA A 65 -12.05 32.12 -22.82
C ALA A 65 -12.73 33.25 -23.59
N LYS A 66 -12.39 33.38 -24.88
CA LYS A 66 -12.98 34.39 -25.78
C LYS A 66 -14.32 33.94 -26.38
N LYS A 67 -14.49 32.63 -26.59
CA LYS A 67 -15.65 32.05 -27.27
C LYS A 67 -16.43 31.14 -26.32
N LEU A 68 -17.75 31.17 -26.43
CA LEU A 68 -18.67 30.23 -25.79
C LEU A 68 -19.66 29.72 -26.84
N SER A 69 -19.73 28.41 -27.01
CA SER A 69 -20.81 27.74 -27.76
C SER A 69 -21.71 26.98 -26.80
N VAL A 70 -23.02 27.09 -26.99
CA VAL A 70 -24.03 26.38 -26.18
C VAL A 70 -24.79 25.40 -27.06
N GLU A 71 -24.75 24.12 -26.72
CA GLU A 71 -25.52 23.07 -27.39
C GLU A 71 -26.64 22.56 -26.48
N ARG A 72 -27.86 22.37 -27.01
CA ARG A 72 -29.06 21.98 -26.24
C ARG A 72 -29.73 20.66 -26.67
N ARG A 73 -29.08 19.82 -27.49
CA ARG A 73 -29.74 18.65 -28.14
C ARG A 73 -30.08 17.48 -27.21
N ARG A 74 -29.22 17.12 -26.25
CA ARG A 74 -29.40 15.96 -25.33
C ARG A 74 -29.20 16.34 -23.86
N GLY A 75 -29.50 17.60 -23.56
CA GLY A 75 -29.06 18.31 -22.37
C GLY A 75 -28.27 19.54 -22.80
N VAL A 76 -27.48 20.10 -21.89
CA VAL A 76 -26.75 21.34 -22.12
C VAL A 76 -25.27 21.04 -22.15
N THR A 77 -24.59 21.57 -23.17
CA THR A 77 -23.14 21.65 -23.20
C THR A 77 -22.70 23.10 -23.36
N LEU A 78 -21.86 23.58 -22.45
CA LEU A 78 -21.12 24.84 -22.59
C LEU A 78 -19.70 24.49 -23.05
N ALA A 79 -19.31 24.93 -24.24
CA ALA A 79 -17.95 24.76 -24.75
C ALA A 79 -17.25 26.12 -24.85
N PHE A 80 -16.20 26.27 -24.04
CA PHE A 80 -15.36 27.45 -23.96
C PHE A 80 -14.11 27.23 -24.82
N GLY A 81 -13.84 28.15 -25.75
CA GLY A 81 -12.73 28.08 -26.68
C GLY A 81 -11.97 29.40 -26.81
N GLY A 82 -10.82 29.36 -27.48
CA GLY A 82 -9.91 30.50 -27.56
C GLY A 82 -9.38 30.87 -26.17
N LEU A 83 -8.89 29.87 -25.44
CA LEU A 83 -8.32 30.04 -24.11
C LEU A 83 -7.13 31.01 -24.21
N THR A 84 -7.22 32.12 -23.50
CA THR A 84 -6.28 33.24 -23.56
C THR A 84 -5.66 33.40 -22.17
N PRO A 85 -4.38 33.01 -22.00
CA PRO A 85 -3.62 33.31 -20.80
C PRO A 85 -3.40 34.82 -20.61
N HIS A 86 -3.17 35.25 -19.37
CA HIS A 86 -2.79 36.62 -19.07
C HIS A 86 -1.44 36.96 -19.73
N PRO A 87 -1.29 38.08 -20.47
CA PRO A 87 -0.07 38.36 -21.25
C PRO A 87 1.23 38.34 -20.44
N ALA A 88 1.17 38.81 -19.19
CA ALA A 88 2.32 38.88 -18.30
C ALA A 88 2.70 37.55 -17.62
N CYS A 89 1.90 36.48 -17.73
CA CYS A 89 2.14 35.24 -16.97
C CYS A 89 3.14 34.28 -17.61
N GLY A 90 3.64 34.57 -18.81
CA GLY A 90 4.63 33.71 -19.48
C GLY A 90 4.08 32.43 -20.11
N LEU A 91 2.77 32.18 -20.05
CA LEU A 91 2.09 31.03 -20.65
C LEU A 91 1.53 31.38 -22.04
N ARG A 92 1.70 30.49 -23.01
CA ARG A 92 0.95 30.49 -24.28
C ARG A 92 0.31 29.13 -24.53
N LEU A 93 -0.98 29.16 -24.84
CA LEU A 93 -1.80 27.98 -25.16
C LEU A 93 -2.12 27.94 -26.66
N ASP A 94 -2.58 26.78 -27.14
CA ASP A 94 -3.00 26.61 -28.53
C ASP A 94 -4.39 27.21 -28.75
N PRO A 95 -4.65 27.91 -29.88
CA PRO A 95 -5.97 28.50 -30.15
C PRO A 95 -7.12 27.48 -30.20
N ALA A 96 -6.83 26.20 -30.49
CA ALA A 96 -7.82 25.12 -30.55
C ALA A 96 -8.08 24.47 -29.17
N ASP A 97 -7.40 24.89 -28.11
CA ASP A 97 -7.64 24.43 -26.75
C ASP A 97 -9.04 24.82 -26.26
N PHE A 98 -9.60 23.97 -25.40
CA PHE A 98 -10.98 24.13 -24.94
C PHE A 98 -11.22 23.57 -23.55
N ILE A 99 -12.28 24.08 -22.93
CA ILE A 99 -12.91 23.49 -21.75
C ILE A 99 -14.40 23.33 -22.06
N ARG A 100 -14.93 22.13 -21.88
CA ARG A 100 -16.33 21.79 -22.16
C ARG A 100 -16.96 21.22 -20.91
N VAL A 101 -18.14 21.71 -20.55
CA VAL A 101 -18.96 21.15 -19.47
C VAL A 101 -20.32 20.75 -20.02
N SER A 102 -20.72 19.51 -19.77
CA SER A 102 -21.95 18.91 -20.28
C SER A 102 -22.80 18.37 -19.14
N LEU A 103 -24.09 18.64 -19.17
CA LEU A 103 -25.10 18.10 -18.26
C LEU A 103 -26.24 17.53 -19.11
N SER A 104 -26.44 16.21 -19.09
CA SER A 104 -27.52 15.55 -19.83
C SER A 104 -28.82 15.46 -19.03
N HIS A 105 -29.97 15.34 -19.70
CA HIS A 105 -31.30 15.23 -19.05
C HIS A 105 -31.41 14.08 -18.05
N ALA A 106 -30.70 12.99 -18.30
CA ALA A 106 -30.71 11.79 -17.47
C ALA A 106 -29.67 11.80 -16.33
N GLU A 107 -28.75 12.77 -16.29
CA GLU A 107 -27.62 12.75 -15.36
C GLU A 107 -27.74 13.86 -14.31
N THR A 108 -27.34 13.54 -13.08
CA THR A 108 -27.30 14.50 -11.96
C THR A 108 -26.01 15.31 -11.94
N PHE A 109 -24.91 14.75 -12.44
CA PHE A 109 -23.58 15.31 -12.30
C PHE A 109 -23.03 15.80 -13.66
N PRO A 110 -22.54 17.05 -13.75
CA PRO A 110 -21.91 17.54 -14.96
C PRO A 110 -20.60 16.80 -15.28
N ARG A 111 -20.35 16.54 -16.56
CA ARG A 111 -19.06 16.04 -17.06
C ARG A 111 -18.24 17.19 -17.64
N ILE A 112 -16.97 17.26 -17.28
CA ILE A 112 -16.02 18.25 -17.77
C ILE A 112 -15.01 17.54 -18.67
N GLN A 113 -14.73 18.11 -19.84
CA GLN A 113 -13.69 17.68 -20.77
C GLN A 113 -12.79 18.88 -21.06
N PHE A 114 -11.49 18.67 -21.13
CA PHE A 114 -10.55 19.76 -21.40
C PHE A 114 -9.39 19.28 -22.26
N ARG A 115 -8.82 20.23 -23.01
CA ARG A 115 -7.57 20.08 -23.74
C ARG A 115 -6.80 21.39 -23.69
N LEU A 116 -5.59 21.34 -23.15
CA LEU A 116 -4.65 22.45 -23.08
C LEU A 116 -3.32 22.00 -23.70
N THR A 117 -2.78 22.77 -24.61
CA THR A 117 -1.54 22.48 -25.33
C THR A 117 -0.56 23.62 -25.06
N ILE A 118 0.50 23.34 -24.30
CA ILE A 118 1.48 24.34 -23.88
C ILE A 118 2.38 24.66 -25.07
N ARG A 119 2.16 25.80 -25.72
CA ARG A 119 3.03 26.28 -26.81
C ARG A 119 4.31 26.91 -26.28
N ARG A 120 4.22 27.63 -25.16
CA ARG A 120 5.36 28.20 -24.43
C ARG A 120 5.02 28.30 -22.95
N PHE A 121 6.03 28.07 -22.10
CA PHE A 121 5.99 28.36 -20.68
C PHE A 121 7.29 29.06 -20.29
N ASP A 122 7.20 30.22 -19.65
CA ASP A 122 8.34 30.99 -19.16
C ASP A 122 8.32 31.01 -17.63
N GLU A 123 9.17 30.19 -17.02
CA GLU A 123 9.18 29.96 -15.57
C GLU A 123 9.50 31.23 -14.77
N LYS A 124 10.38 32.10 -15.31
CA LYS A 124 10.76 33.35 -14.65
C LYS A 124 9.61 34.34 -14.70
N ALA A 125 8.96 34.50 -15.86
CA ALA A 125 7.80 35.37 -15.99
C ALA A 125 6.62 34.89 -15.14
N TRP A 126 6.40 33.56 -15.07
CA TRP A 126 5.38 32.97 -14.21
C TRP A 126 5.63 33.30 -12.74
N GLN A 127 6.83 33.02 -12.23
CA GLN A 127 7.15 33.28 -10.83
C GLN A 127 7.13 34.76 -10.48
N ALA A 128 7.54 35.65 -11.40
CA ALA A 128 7.51 37.08 -11.19
C ALA A 128 6.08 37.66 -11.13
N SER A 129 5.16 37.12 -11.94
CA SER A 129 3.80 37.67 -12.07
C SER A 129 2.74 36.97 -11.22
N VAL A 130 2.93 35.68 -10.92
CA VAL A 130 1.97 34.82 -10.22
C VAL A 130 2.48 34.39 -8.84
N GLY A 131 3.81 34.26 -8.69
CA GLY A 131 4.48 33.77 -7.49
C GLY A 131 4.99 32.32 -7.61
N LYS A 132 5.59 31.81 -6.52
CA LYS A 132 6.07 30.43 -6.42
C LYS A 132 4.91 29.46 -6.22
N CYS A 133 4.18 29.18 -7.30
CA CYS A 133 3.07 28.22 -7.33
C CYS A 133 3.09 27.43 -8.64
N PRO A 134 2.52 26.22 -8.68
CA PRO A 134 2.52 25.41 -9.89
C PRO A 134 1.60 26.00 -10.96
N PHE A 135 1.79 25.59 -12.21
CA PHE A 135 0.78 25.81 -13.24
C PHE A 135 -0.48 25.01 -12.88
N HIS A 136 -1.60 25.73 -12.72
CA HIS A 136 -2.86 25.16 -12.28
C HIS A 136 -4.03 25.71 -13.10
N PHE A 137 -5.05 24.89 -13.25
CA PHE A 137 -6.26 25.18 -14.01
C PHE A 137 -7.46 24.46 -13.41
N LEU A 138 -8.68 24.86 -13.80
CA LEU A 138 -9.93 24.32 -13.24
C LEU A 138 -9.95 24.36 -11.70
N THR A 139 -10.00 25.57 -11.15
CA THR A 139 -10.10 25.79 -9.70
C THR A 139 -11.54 25.64 -9.23
N LEU A 140 -11.72 25.05 -8.04
CA LEU A 140 -13.00 24.90 -7.36
C LEU A 140 -12.87 25.44 -5.95
N SER A 141 -13.70 26.43 -5.62
CA SER A 141 -13.65 27.15 -4.34
C SER A 141 -14.87 26.86 -3.48
N LEU A 142 -14.63 26.61 -2.19
CA LEU A 142 -15.67 26.49 -1.16
C LEU A 142 -15.13 27.13 0.13
N PRO A 143 -15.32 28.45 0.34
CA PRO A 143 -14.69 29.18 1.44
C PRO A 143 -14.98 28.63 2.84
N GLN A 144 -16.14 28.00 3.02
CA GLN A 144 -16.61 27.38 4.26
C GLN A 144 -16.10 25.94 4.48
N ALA A 145 -15.26 25.41 3.59
CA ALA A 145 -14.78 24.04 3.69
C ALA A 145 -13.89 23.85 4.93
N GLU A 146 -14.23 22.83 5.70
CA GLU A 146 -13.52 22.38 6.91
C GLU A 146 -12.54 21.26 6.57
N VAL A 147 -12.78 20.57 5.46
CA VAL A 147 -11.98 19.43 4.99
C VAL A 147 -11.76 19.57 3.49
N TRP A 148 -10.55 19.27 3.03
CA TRP A 148 -10.30 18.98 1.62
C TRP A 148 -10.09 17.48 1.43
N HIS A 149 -10.67 16.97 0.36
CA HIS A 149 -10.61 15.57 -0.02
C HIS A 149 -9.59 15.42 -1.15
N GLN A 150 -8.59 14.56 -0.99
CA GLN A 150 -7.59 14.27 -2.01
C GLN A 150 -7.12 12.84 -1.83
N ARG A 151 -6.96 12.06 -2.92
CA ARG A 151 -6.49 10.65 -2.87
C ARG A 151 -7.41 9.64 -2.19
N GLY A 152 -8.55 10.07 -1.63
CA GLY A 152 -9.33 9.28 -0.68
C GLY A 152 -9.11 9.70 0.78
N TRP A 153 -8.17 10.61 1.05
CA TRP A 153 -7.92 11.14 2.39
C TRP A 153 -8.71 12.43 2.64
N LEU A 154 -9.23 12.54 3.87
CA LEU A 154 -9.93 13.71 4.36
C LEU A 154 -8.99 14.52 5.26
N ASN A 155 -8.40 15.57 4.69
CA ASN A 155 -7.42 16.41 5.39
C ASN A 155 -8.10 17.70 5.90
N ALA A 156 -7.73 18.16 7.09
CA ALA A 156 -8.27 19.37 7.70
C ALA A 156 -7.80 20.62 6.97
N THR A 157 -8.72 21.49 6.53
CA THR A 157 -8.33 22.82 6.06
C THR A 157 -7.85 23.67 7.24
N PRO A 158 -7.08 24.75 7.01
CA PRO A 158 -6.70 25.68 8.07
C PRO A 158 -7.87 26.35 8.81
N LEU A 159 -9.10 26.25 8.29
CA LEU A 159 -10.32 26.68 9.01
C LEU A 159 -10.62 25.78 10.22
N SER A 160 -10.29 24.48 10.12
CA SER A 160 -10.55 23.49 11.16
C SER A 160 -9.30 23.14 11.95
N ASP A 161 -8.17 22.98 11.26
CA ASP A 161 -6.88 22.74 11.90
C ASP A 161 -5.75 23.29 11.01
N PRO A 162 -5.00 24.32 11.44
CA PRO A 162 -3.90 24.86 10.66
C PRO A 162 -2.67 23.94 10.63
N PHE A 163 -2.58 22.94 11.51
CA PHE A 163 -1.35 22.16 11.69
C PHE A 163 -0.88 21.47 10.41
N PRO A 164 -1.70 20.65 9.71
CA PRO A 164 -1.22 19.81 8.60
C PRO A 164 -0.61 20.59 7.43
N LEU A 165 -1.04 21.84 7.22
CA LEU A 165 -0.61 22.64 6.08
C LEU A 165 0.32 23.79 6.47
N LEU A 166 -0.04 24.57 7.49
CA LEU A 166 0.61 25.84 7.78
C LEU A 166 1.74 25.71 8.81
N ILE A 167 1.65 24.75 9.73
CA ILE A 167 2.53 24.69 10.92
C ILE A 167 3.54 23.56 10.82
N ASP A 168 3.13 22.40 10.30
CA ASP A 168 3.89 21.15 10.35
C ASP A 168 5.37 21.29 9.93
N PRO A 169 6.34 21.11 10.84
CA PRO A 169 7.75 21.15 10.51
C PRO A 169 8.33 19.78 10.09
N HIS A 170 7.60 18.68 10.29
CA HIS A 170 8.00 17.27 10.22
C HIS A 170 9.44 17.00 9.73
N ALA A 171 10.36 16.70 10.64
CA ALA A 171 11.74 16.33 10.32
C ALA A 171 12.45 17.26 9.30
N GLY A 172 12.10 18.55 9.26
CA GLY A 172 12.67 19.53 8.34
C GLY A 172 11.97 19.64 6.97
N SER A 173 10.96 18.82 6.68
CA SER A 173 10.14 18.90 5.48
C SER A 173 8.69 18.55 5.81
N PRO A 174 7.69 19.41 5.53
CA PRO A 174 6.29 19.11 5.87
C PRO A 174 5.79 17.81 5.23
N GLU A 175 4.82 17.15 5.86
CA GLU A 175 4.24 15.91 5.31
C GLU A 175 3.30 16.17 4.14
N ILE A 176 2.48 17.21 4.26
CA ILE A 176 1.38 17.49 3.32
C ILE A 176 1.60 18.76 2.53
N ALA A 177 2.21 19.79 3.12
CA ALA A 177 2.49 21.04 2.41
C ALA A 177 3.57 20.85 1.33
N ALA A 178 3.54 21.68 0.30
CA ALA A 178 4.62 21.74 -0.68
C ALA A 178 5.85 22.46 -0.11
N LYS A 179 7.04 22.10 -0.59
CA LYS A 179 8.30 22.77 -0.18
C LYS A 179 8.37 24.21 -0.65
N TYR A 180 7.72 24.53 -1.77
CA TYR A 180 7.75 25.87 -2.37
C TYR A 180 6.77 26.87 -1.74
N SER A 181 5.73 26.40 -1.04
CA SER A 181 4.71 27.27 -0.43
C SER A 181 3.91 26.56 0.65
N ARG A 182 3.83 27.17 1.84
CA ARG A 182 2.96 26.72 2.93
C ARG A 182 1.47 26.92 2.66
N ASN A 183 1.10 27.70 1.64
CA ASN A 183 -0.31 27.82 1.25
C ASN A 183 -0.76 26.69 0.33
N TRP A 184 0.15 25.86 -0.19
CA TRP A 184 -0.16 24.78 -1.11
C TRP A 184 0.13 23.43 -0.46
N SER A 185 -0.76 22.46 -0.70
CA SER A 185 -0.41 21.05 -0.50
C SER A 185 0.62 20.62 -1.53
N TYR A 186 1.23 19.45 -1.33
CA TYR A 186 1.90 18.70 -2.39
C TYR A 186 0.98 18.53 -3.62
N THR A 187 1.53 18.09 -4.74
CA THR A 187 0.83 18.01 -6.03
C THR A 187 0.94 16.64 -6.69
N PRO A 188 0.35 15.57 -6.09
CA PRO A 188 0.43 14.22 -6.61
C PRO A 188 -0.36 14.07 -7.91
N PRO A 189 0.17 13.32 -8.89
CA PRO A 189 -0.57 12.95 -10.10
C PRO A 189 -1.76 12.08 -9.74
N LEU A 190 -2.85 12.15 -10.50
CA LEU A 190 -4.04 11.31 -10.31
C LEU A 190 -3.66 9.82 -10.34
N GLY A 191 -2.70 9.40 -11.16
CA GLY A 191 -2.17 8.03 -11.19
C GLY A 191 -1.58 7.54 -9.87
N ALA A 192 -1.04 8.43 -9.05
CA ALA A 192 -0.56 8.11 -7.69
C ALA A 192 -1.69 8.08 -6.64
N GLN A 193 -2.95 8.30 -7.04
CA GLN A 193 -4.09 8.39 -6.14
C GLN A 193 -4.90 7.09 -6.12
N PRO A 194 -5.10 6.47 -4.94
CA PRO A 194 -5.97 5.29 -4.78
C PRO A 194 -7.41 5.57 -5.24
N ILE A 195 -7.97 6.68 -4.73
CA ILE A 195 -9.23 7.25 -5.19
C ILE A 195 -8.88 8.55 -5.94
N PRO A 196 -8.96 8.58 -7.28
CA PRO A 196 -8.54 9.74 -8.07
C PRO A 196 -9.61 10.84 -8.03
N VAL A 197 -9.56 11.63 -6.96
CA VAL A 197 -10.52 12.68 -6.65
C VAL A 197 -9.83 13.84 -5.96
N ILE A 198 -10.32 15.06 -6.23
CA ILE A 198 -10.01 16.23 -5.40
C ILE A 198 -11.26 17.06 -5.14
N GLY A 199 -11.51 17.47 -3.89
CA GLY A 199 -12.74 18.17 -3.52
C GLY A 199 -12.67 18.91 -2.19
N LEU A 200 -13.76 19.57 -1.85
CA LEU A 200 -13.94 20.36 -0.63
C LEU A 200 -15.25 19.96 0.07
N TRP A 201 -15.20 19.85 1.40
CA TRP A 201 -16.32 19.46 2.24
C TRP A 201 -16.55 20.47 3.37
N ALA A 202 -17.79 20.96 3.44
CA ALA A 202 -18.29 21.84 4.50
C ALA A 202 -19.43 21.13 5.24
N PRO A 203 -19.14 20.21 6.17
CA PRO A 203 -20.15 19.40 6.87
C PRO A 203 -21.15 20.26 7.64
N LYS A 204 -20.72 21.37 8.27
CA LYS A 204 -21.63 22.32 8.93
C LYS A 204 -22.61 23.01 7.97
N LYS A 205 -22.20 23.20 6.71
CA LYS A 205 -23.08 23.71 5.63
C LYS A 205 -23.73 22.59 4.82
N ARG A 206 -23.46 21.32 5.18
CA ARG A 206 -23.98 20.10 4.56
C ARG A 206 -23.70 20.06 3.05
N LEU A 207 -22.52 20.53 2.63
CA LEU A 207 -22.17 20.65 1.21
C LEU A 207 -20.82 20.01 0.93
N TYR A 208 -20.79 19.11 -0.06
CA TYR A 208 -19.57 18.55 -0.65
C TYR A 208 -19.56 18.79 -2.15
N VAL A 209 -18.38 19.08 -2.70
CA VAL A 209 -18.15 19.12 -4.15
C VAL A 209 -16.72 18.64 -4.47
N GLY A 210 -16.55 17.85 -5.54
CA GLY A 210 -15.23 17.43 -6.00
C GLY A 210 -15.18 16.97 -7.46
N PHE A 211 -13.98 17.01 -8.04
CA PHE A 211 -13.67 16.43 -9.34
C PHE A 211 -13.32 14.96 -9.17
N GLU A 212 -14.09 14.08 -9.79
CA GLU A 212 -13.90 12.63 -9.78
C GLU A 212 -13.36 12.15 -11.14
N PHE A 213 -12.31 11.33 -11.09
CA PHE A 213 -11.61 10.83 -12.28
C PHE A 213 -11.56 9.30 -12.37
N GLN A 214 -12.14 8.55 -11.43
CA GLN A 214 -12.17 7.09 -11.51
C GLN A 214 -12.96 6.63 -12.74
N SER A 215 -14.02 7.35 -13.10
CA SER A 215 -14.75 7.17 -14.37
C SER A 215 -13.82 7.27 -15.59
N THR A 216 -12.94 8.27 -15.64
CA THR A 216 -11.96 8.46 -16.73
C THR A 216 -10.88 7.37 -16.71
N ARG A 217 -10.38 7.00 -15.53
CA ARG A 217 -9.43 5.89 -15.35
C ARG A 217 -9.95 4.59 -15.93
N LEU A 218 -11.21 4.28 -15.66
CA LEU A 218 -11.85 3.06 -16.14
C LEU A 218 -12.10 3.09 -17.65
N LEU A 219 -12.34 4.26 -18.25
CA LEU A 219 -12.66 4.40 -19.66
C LEU A 219 -11.41 4.49 -20.54
N ASP A 220 -10.54 5.47 -20.31
CA ASP A 220 -9.42 5.78 -21.20
C ASP A 220 -8.06 6.01 -20.51
N ASN A 221 -8.02 6.13 -19.18
CA ASN A 221 -6.79 6.34 -18.38
C ASN A 221 -5.99 7.60 -18.78
N SER A 222 -6.64 8.59 -19.41
CA SER A 222 -6.03 9.86 -19.83
C SER A 222 -5.68 10.78 -18.66
N GLU A 223 -6.26 10.55 -17.49
CA GLU A 223 -6.11 11.39 -16.30
C GLU A 223 -4.78 11.24 -15.58
N LYS A 224 -4.09 10.10 -15.76
CA LYS A 224 -3.03 9.62 -14.86
C LYS A 224 -1.91 10.63 -14.58
N ASP A 225 -1.53 11.45 -15.54
CA ASP A 225 -0.42 12.42 -15.41
C ASP A 225 -0.85 13.81 -14.93
N ILE A 226 -2.15 14.03 -14.73
CA ILE A 226 -2.69 15.29 -14.23
C ILE A 226 -2.58 15.28 -12.71
N ALA A 227 -1.97 16.29 -12.13
CA ALA A 227 -1.86 16.44 -10.68
C ALA A 227 -3.05 17.18 -10.08
N THR A 228 -3.19 17.07 -8.76
CA THR A 228 -4.16 17.85 -8.01
C THR A 228 -3.49 18.53 -6.82
N GLY A 229 -3.99 19.69 -6.41
CA GLY A 229 -3.48 20.41 -5.24
C GLY A 229 -4.55 21.23 -4.55
N TYR A 230 -4.43 21.35 -3.22
CA TYR A 230 -5.19 22.28 -2.40
C TYR A 230 -4.37 23.56 -2.18
N CYS A 231 -5.03 24.71 -2.25
CA CYS A 231 -4.46 26.01 -1.92
C CYS A 231 -5.32 26.68 -0.86
N TRP A 232 -4.71 27.12 0.25
CA TRP A 232 -5.37 27.88 1.30
C TRP A 232 -5.63 29.33 0.88
N LYS A 233 -4.63 29.97 0.27
CA LYS A 233 -4.69 31.36 -0.17
C LYS A 233 -3.68 31.63 -1.29
N GLN A 234 -4.13 32.31 -2.35
CA GLN A 234 -3.25 32.78 -3.42
C GLN A 234 -3.62 34.23 -3.80
N GLY A 235 -2.65 35.14 -3.73
CA GLY A 235 -2.89 36.56 -3.97
C GLY A 235 -3.86 37.18 -2.95
N ALA A 236 -4.48 38.31 -3.31
CA ALA A 236 -5.36 39.05 -2.40
C ALA A 236 -6.82 38.57 -2.42
N LEU A 237 -7.31 38.07 -3.57
CA LEU A 237 -8.74 37.79 -3.79
C LEU A 237 -9.13 36.31 -3.76
N ASP A 238 -8.18 35.38 -3.85
CA ASP A 238 -8.48 33.96 -3.78
C ASP A 238 -8.17 33.39 -2.41
N GLY A 239 -9.24 33.05 -1.69
CA GLY A 239 -9.18 32.18 -0.52
C GLY A 239 -9.04 30.72 -0.94
N GLN A 240 -9.52 29.80 -0.10
CA GLN A 240 -9.26 28.38 -0.34
C GLN A 240 -9.90 27.80 -1.60
N PHE A 241 -9.14 26.97 -2.32
CA PHE A 241 -9.60 26.23 -3.49
C PHE A 241 -8.81 24.93 -3.68
N VAL A 242 -9.39 24.01 -4.44
CA VAL A 242 -8.67 22.88 -5.05
C VAL A 242 -8.50 23.12 -6.55
N ALA A 243 -7.45 22.56 -7.15
CA ALA A 243 -7.16 22.75 -8.56
C ALA A 243 -6.58 21.50 -9.21
N LEU A 244 -6.68 21.44 -10.54
CA LEU A 244 -5.84 20.57 -11.34
C LEU A 244 -4.50 21.26 -11.59
N VAL A 245 -3.43 20.48 -11.59
CA VAL A 245 -2.04 20.93 -11.65
C VAL A 245 -1.30 20.15 -12.73
N TYR A 246 -0.34 20.77 -13.41
CA TYR A 246 0.56 20.06 -14.32
C TYR A 246 1.91 20.77 -14.46
N PRO A 247 3.03 20.03 -14.50
CA PRO A 247 3.19 18.62 -14.13
C PRO A 247 3.01 18.39 -12.63
N TYR A 248 3.13 17.14 -12.17
CA TYR A 248 3.21 16.81 -10.75
C TYR A 248 4.57 17.19 -10.15
N GLY A 249 4.61 17.36 -8.82
CA GLY A 249 5.74 17.97 -8.09
C GLY A 249 6.98 17.10 -7.84
N GLY A 250 7.46 16.34 -8.83
CA GLY A 250 8.70 15.55 -8.69
C GLY A 250 8.61 14.42 -7.63
N VAL A 251 9.71 14.15 -6.92
CA VAL A 251 9.79 13.08 -5.90
C VAL A 251 9.07 13.51 -4.62
N GLY A 252 8.20 12.65 -4.09
CA GLY A 252 7.30 12.97 -2.97
C GLY A 252 6.25 14.03 -3.34
N TYR A 253 6.23 14.47 -4.60
CA TYR A 253 5.27 15.43 -5.16
C TYR A 253 5.28 16.83 -4.51
N GLN A 254 6.38 17.22 -3.85
CA GLN A 254 6.47 18.49 -3.10
C GLN A 254 7.22 19.61 -3.82
N ASP A 255 7.90 19.30 -4.93
CA ASP A 255 8.74 20.23 -5.65
C ASP A 255 7.92 21.09 -6.62
N LEU A 256 8.44 22.28 -6.94
CA LEU A 256 7.82 23.15 -7.93
C LEU A 256 8.33 22.79 -9.32
N VAL A 257 7.45 22.22 -10.14
CA VAL A 257 7.76 21.78 -11.50
C VAL A 257 6.86 22.51 -12.50
N PHE A 258 7.42 22.84 -13.67
CA PHE A 258 6.71 23.58 -14.72
C PHE A 258 6.55 22.79 -16.02
N PRO A 259 5.50 23.09 -16.82
CA PRO A 259 5.27 22.39 -18.08
C PRO A 259 6.36 22.68 -19.12
N LYS A 260 6.69 21.67 -19.93
CA LYS A 260 7.55 21.85 -21.10
C LYS A 260 6.73 22.28 -22.31
N ALA A 261 7.32 23.07 -23.20
CA ALA A 261 6.72 23.39 -24.49
C ALA A 261 6.41 22.09 -25.28
N GLY A 262 5.25 22.05 -25.92
CA GLY A 262 4.71 20.86 -26.61
C GLY A 262 3.89 19.93 -25.71
N SER A 263 3.85 20.15 -24.38
CA SER A 263 3.03 19.32 -23.48
C SER A 263 1.55 19.46 -23.85
N GLN A 264 0.85 18.33 -23.96
CA GLN A 264 -0.59 18.29 -24.14
C GLN A 264 -1.25 17.68 -22.92
N ILE A 265 -2.21 18.41 -22.36
CA ILE A 265 -2.97 18.07 -21.16
C ILE A 265 -4.42 17.89 -21.60
N ALA A 266 -4.88 16.65 -21.74
CA ALA A 266 -6.23 16.37 -22.21
C ALA A 266 -6.84 15.22 -21.41
N SER A 267 -8.00 15.45 -20.81
CA SER A 267 -8.72 14.44 -20.05
C SER A 267 -10.17 14.87 -19.79
N SER A 268 -10.88 14.09 -18.97
CA SER A 268 -12.23 14.41 -18.50
C SER A 268 -12.41 14.07 -17.03
N CYS A 269 -13.41 14.66 -16.39
CA CYS A 269 -13.83 14.31 -15.03
C CYS A 269 -15.33 14.51 -14.84
N THR A 270 -15.87 13.96 -13.75
CA THR A 270 -17.22 14.23 -13.30
C THR A 270 -17.19 15.19 -12.10
N LEU A 271 -18.02 16.23 -12.12
CA LEU A 271 -18.19 17.14 -10.99
C LEU A 271 -19.26 16.58 -10.04
N LEU A 272 -18.82 15.84 -9.03
CA LEU A 272 -19.69 15.28 -7.99
C LEU A 272 -20.04 16.34 -6.96
N PHE A 273 -21.29 16.34 -6.49
CA PHE A 273 -21.72 17.18 -5.37
C PHE A 273 -22.84 16.53 -4.55
N ASP A 274 -22.90 16.85 -3.26
CA ASP A 274 -24.06 16.57 -2.41
C ASP A 274 -24.38 17.85 -1.62
N ALA A 275 -25.56 18.41 -1.88
CA ALA A 275 -26.04 19.63 -1.23
C ALA A 275 -26.68 19.36 0.15
N ASN A 276 -26.58 18.13 0.66
CA ASN A 276 -27.00 17.73 1.99
C ASN A 276 -26.10 16.62 2.58
N MET A 277 -24.78 16.84 2.61
CA MET A 277 -23.79 15.94 3.20
C MET A 277 -23.33 16.39 4.60
N PRO A 278 -24.01 15.98 5.69
CA PRO A 278 -23.57 16.18 7.08
C PRO A 278 -22.38 15.27 7.46
N ALA A 279 -21.80 15.49 8.65
CA ALA A 279 -20.61 14.81 9.17
C ALA A 279 -20.75 13.28 9.38
N ASP A 280 -21.98 12.76 9.50
CA ASP A 280 -22.25 11.32 9.63
C ASP A 280 -22.37 10.56 8.29
N ARG A 281 -22.10 11.26 7.19
CA ARG A 281 -21.83 10.71 5.87
C ARG A 281 -20.37 10.90 5.51
N ASP A 282 -19.96 10.31 4.39
CA ASP A 282 -18.58 10.36 3.94
C ASP A 282 -18.44 10.59 2.43
N PRO A 283 -17.54 11.49 1.99
CA PRO A 283 -17.22 11.67 0.57
C PRO A 283 -16.76 10.40 -0.14
N ASN A 284 -15.95 9.54 0.50
CA ASN A 284 -15.50 8.28 -0.12
C ASN A 284 -16.67 7.35 -0.39
N GLN A 285 -17.61 7.25 0.56
CA GLN A 285 -18.81 6.44 0.37
C GLN A 285 -19.63 6.93 -0.83
N MET A 286 -19.73 8.24 -1.04
CA MET A 286 -20.40 8.81 -2.21
C MET A 286 -19.67 8.47 -3.52
N VAL A 287 -18.33 8.58 -3.56
CA VAL A 287 -17.53 8.25 -4.73
C VAL A 287 -17.66 6.76 -5.06
N TRP A 288 -17.48 5.88 -4.08
CA TRP A 288 -17.67 4.44 -4.23
C TRP A 288 -19.07 4.11 -4.74
N ALA A 289 -20.12 4.68 -4.16
CA ALA A 289 -21.50 4.45 -4.60
C ALA A 289 -21.72 4.92 -6.06
N TYR A 290 -21.18 6.09 -6.44
CA TYR A 290 -21.25 6.61 -7.80
C TYR A 290 -20.59 5.66 -8.81
N VAL A 291 -19.34 5.26 -8.54
CA VAL A 291 -18.56 4.37 -9.40
C VAL A 291 -19.22 3.00 -9.48
N TRP A 292 -19.67 2.45 -8.35
CA TRP A 292 -20.32 1.16 -8.30
C TRP A 292 -21.65 1.13 -9.07
N GLN A 293 -22.45 2.19 -8.97
CA GLN A 293 -23.72 2.25 -9.68
C GLN A 293 -23.54 2.33 -11.21
N ARG A 294 -22.57 3.12 -11.69
CA ARG A 294 -22.40 3.42 -13.12
C ARG A 294 -21.38 2.54 -13.84
N TYR A 295 -20.28 2.22 -13.17
CA TYR A 295 -19.08 1.63 -13.78
C TYR A 295 -18.66 0.28 -13.19
N ARG A 296 -19.47 -0.35 -12.32
CA ARG A 296 -19.14 -1.66 -11.71
C ARG A 296 -18.65 -2.74 -12.69
N ARG A 297 -19.11 -2.72 -13.94
CA ARG A 297 -18.71 -3.70 -14.97
C ARG A 297 -17.28 -3.49 -15.49
N LEU A 298 -16.69 -2.33 -15.23
CA LEU A 298 -15.33 -1.96 -15.59
C LEU A 298 -14.35 -2.09 -14.42
N LEU A 299 -14.86 -2.22 -13.19
CA LEU A 299 -14.02 -2.46 -12.01
C LEU A 299 -13.35 -3.85 -12.11
N PRO A 300 -12.15 -4.00 -11.52
CA PRO A 300 -11.49 -5.30 -11.44
C PRO A 300 -12.37 -6.28 -10.66
N THR A 301 -12.39 -7.53 -11.10
CA THR A 301 -13.10 -8.61 -10.44
C THR A 301 -12.31 -9.13 -9.23
N ALA A 302 -13.01 -9.71 -8.26
CA ALA A 302 -12.41 -10.32 -7.07
C ALA A 302 -12.71 -11.82 -7.02
N PRO A 303 -11.93 -12.63 -6.29
CA PRO A 303 -12.19 -14.06 -6.18
C PRO A 303 -13.37 -14.34 -5.23
N ALA A 304 -14.03 -15.48 -5.42
CA ALA A 304 -15.15 -15.90 -4.58
C ALA A 304 -14.70 -16.25 -3.14
N ASN A 305 -13.49 -16.81 -3.03
CA ASN A 305 -12.80 -17.23 -1.82
C ASN A 305 -11.32 -16.81 -1.94
N ASN A 306 -10.61 -16.69 -0.82
CA ASN A 306 -9.17 -16.41 -0.82
C ASN A 306 -8.42 -17.59 -0.22
N ASP A 307 -7.30 -17.96 -0.83
CA ASP A 307 -6.28 -18.81 -0.21
C ASP A 307 -5.29 -17.90 0.53
N LEU A 308 -5.18 -18.08 1.84
CA LEU A 308 -4.29 -17.33 2.73
C LEU A 308 -2.99 -18.07 3.04
N SER A 309 -2.66 -19.13 2.30
CA SER A 309 -1.39 -19.86 2.47
C SER A 309 -0.17 -18.99 2.20
N TRP A 310 -0.33 -17.83 1.55
CA TRP A 310 0.71 -16.83 1.39
C TRP A 310 1.12 -16.12 2.69
N VAL A 311 0.36 -16.24 3.79
CA VAL A 311 0.73 -15.61 5.07
C VAL A 311 2.09 -16.17 5.54
N PRO A 312 3.08 -15.29 5.85
CA PRO A 312 4.41 -15.70 6.29
C PRO A 312 4.35 -16.67 7.46
N GLY A 313 5.22 -17.68 7.48
CA GLY A 313 5.27 -18.71 8.53
C GLY A 313 5.32 -18.14 9.96
N GLY A 314 6.15 -17.12 10.19
CA GLY A 314 6.25 -16.44 11.49
C GLY A 314 4.96 -15.72 11.89
N ALA A 315 4.17 -15.23 10.93
CA ALA A 315 2.92 -14.53 11.19
C ALA A 315 1.68 -15.45 11.28
N ARG A 316 1.82 -16.76 10.99
CA ARG A 316 0.69 -17.71 10.99
C ARG A 316 0.14 -17.96 12.40
N LEU A 317 -1.19 -17.94 12.53
CA LEU A 317 -1.88 -18.21 13.80
C LEU A 317 -1.78 -19.69 14.20
N ARG A 318 -1.03 -19.96 15.29
CA ARG A 318 -0.96 -21.29 15.92
C ARG A 318 -2.17 -21.60 16.79
N ASP A 319 -2.70 -20.59 17.46
CA ASP A 319 -3.96 -20.64 18.21
C ASP A 319 -4.70 -19.29 18.07
N PHE A 320 -5.94 -19.22 18.57
CA PHE A 320 -6.70 -17.99 18.56
C PHE A 320 -6.03 -16.94 19.47
N GLU A 321 -5.92 -15.71 18.98
CA GLU A 321 -5.42 -14.60 19.78
C GLU A 321 -6.39 -14.29 20.95
N GLY A 322 -5.81 -13.97 22.10
CA GLY A 322 -6.53 -13.60 23.30
C GLY A 322 -6.85 -12.10 23.39
N PRO A 323 -7.46 -11.67 24.51
CA PRO A 323 -7.72 -10.25 24.77
C PRO A 323 -6.42 -9.45 24.89
N PRO A 324 -6.43 -8.16 24.54
CA PRO A 324 -5.29 -7.27 24.77
C PRO A 324 -5.05 -7.02 26.27
N GLY A 325 -3.88 -6.50 26.62
CA GLY A 325 -3.53 -6.13 28.01
C GLY A 325 -4.41 -5.01 28.60
N PRO A 326 -4.51 -4.91 29.95
CA PRO A 326 -5.42 -4.01 30.68
C PRO A 326 -5.04 -2.53 30.65
N GLU A 327 -3.86 -2.17 30.14
CA GLU A 327 -3.35 -0.81 30.15
C GLU A 327 -4.15 0.10 29.20
N LEU A 328 -4.59 1.28 29.67
CA LEU A 328 -5.16 2.30 28.79
C LEU A 328 -4.15 3.40 28.46
N VAL A 329 -3.13 3.58 29.30
CA VAL A 329 -2.17 4.69 29.20
C VAL A 329 -0.76 4.14 28.97
N ALA A 330 -0.11 4.62 27.92
CA ALA A 330 1.31 4.43 27.68
C ALA A 330 2.08 5.68 28.12
N THR A 331 3.28 5.50 28.66
CA THR A 331 4.21 6.57 29.02
C THR A 331 5.48 6.41 28.20
N ALA A 332 5.90 7.45 27.50
CA ALA A 332 7.13 7.46 26.73
C ALA A 332 8.35 7.35 27.64
N GLY A 333 9.25 6.42 27.31
CA GLY A 333 10.52 6.25 28.00
C GLY A 333 11.59 7.23 27.53
N ARG A 334 12.74 7.23 28.22
CA ARG A 334 13.93 7.96 27.79
C ARG A 334 14.38 7.46 26.41
N GLY A 335 14.63 8.38 25.48
CA GLY A 335 15.13 8.06 24.13
C GLY A 335 14.05 7.80 23.07
N ASP A 336 12.77 8.04 23.36
CA ASP A 336 11.72 8.07 22.33
C ASP A 336 12.05 9.17 21.28
N PRO A 337 12.12 8.83 19.98
CA PRO A 337 12.53 9.78 18.95
C PRO A 337 11.43 10.79 18.61
N PHE A 338 10.16 10.52 18.94
CA PHE A 338 9.01 11.30 18.48
C PHE A 338 8.43 12.20 19.56
N VAL A 339 8.43 11.74 20.81
CA VAL A 339 7.87 12.47 21.95
C VAL A 339 8.87 12.65 23.08
N LEU A 340 8.62 13.63 23.95
CA LEU A 340 9.45 13.85 25.14
C LEU A 340 9.23 12.75 26.18
N GLU A 341 10.29 12.40 26.91
CA GLU A 341 10.22 11.47 28.05
C GLU A 341 9.10 11.86 29.02
N GLY A 342 8.34 10.87 29.49
CA GLY A 342 7.20 11.08 30.38
C GLY A 342 5.91 11.50 29.69
N THR A 343 5.91 11.74 28.37
CA THR A 343 4.68 12.00 27.59
C THR A 343 3.73 10.82 27.70
N LYS A 344 2.45 11.09 28.01
CA LYS A 344 1.41 10.08 28.19
C LYS A 344 0.41 10.09 27.05
N THR A 345 0.16 8.93 26.48
CA THR A 345 -0.79 8.71 25.37
C THR A 345 -1.74 7.58 25.69
N VAL A 346 -2.84 7.50 24.94
CA VAL A 346 -3.75 6.35 25.01
C VAL A 346 -3.09 5.18 24.28
N SER A 347 -3.02 4.02 24.93
CA SER A 347 -2.41 2.79 24.39
C SER A 347 -3.44 1.97 23.61
N GLY A 348 -3.96 2.52 22.51
CA GLY A 348 -5.10 1.97 21.77
C GLY A 348 -4.76 0.97 20.65
N TRP A 349 -3.58 1.05 20.06
CA TRP A 349 -3.21 0.25 18.88
C TRP A 349 -3.45 -1.24 19.07
N TYR A 350 -3.82 -1.95 17.99
CA TYR A 350 -4.11 -3.39 17.96
C TYR A 350 -5.16 -3.92 18.96
N LYS A 351 -5.75 -3.08 19.82
CA LYS A 351 -6.72 -3.50 20.83
C LYS A 351 -8.14 -3.72 20.29
N HIS A 352 -8.33 -3.70 18.96
CA HIS A 352 -9.62 -3.95 18.28
C HIS A 352 -10.05 -5.43 18.29
N LYS A 353 -9.13 -6.35 18.53
CA LYS A 353 -9.27 -7.78 18.24
C LYS A 353 -10.19 -8.57 19.18
N GLU A 354 -10.19 -8.26 20.47
CA GLU A 354 -11.01 -8.89 21.53
C GLU A 354 -11.25 -7.88 22.68
N SER A 355 -12.12 -8.22 23.64
CA SER A 355 -12.42 -7.34 24.79
C SER A 355 -11.61 -7.71 26.04
N VAL A 356 -10.89 -6.72 26.58
CA VAL A 356 -10.15 -6.87 27.84
C VAL A 356 -11.06 -6.95 29.07
N VAL A 357 -12.17 -6.21 29.07
CA VAL A 357 -13.10 -6.19 30.21
C VAL A 357 -13.89 -7.49 30.26
N ASP A 358 -14.26 -8.06 29.10
CA ASP A 358 -14.88 -9.38 29.05
C ASP A 358 -13.99 -10.46 29.71
N ALA A 359 -12.67 -10.39 29.50
CA ALA A 359 -11.72 -11.31 30.11
C ALA A 359 -11.62 -11.13 31.63
N LEU A 360 -11.53 -9.88 32.09
CA LEU A 360 -11.55 -9.55 33.53
C LEU A 360 -12.86 -9.92 34.21
N ALA A 361 -13.98 -9.86 33.50
CA ALA A 361 -15.28 -10.29 34.01
C ALA A 361 -15.34 -11.82 34.21
N ALA A 362 -14.69 -12.59 33.32
CA ALA A 362 -14.68 -14.06 33.37
C ALA A 362 -13.70 -14.63 34.41
N GLN A 363 -12.58 -13.96 34.67
CA GLN A 363 -11.57 -14.40 35.61
C GLN A 363 -11.09 -13.25 36.49
N GLN A 364 -11.12 -13.44 37.80
CA GLN A 364 -10.64 -12.44 38.75
C GLN A 364 -9.11 -12.34 38.68
N ASN A 365 -8.61 -11.21 38.17
CA ASN A 365 -7.19 -10.84 38.19
C ASN A 365 -7.04 -9.48 38.91
N PRO A 366 -6.76 -9.47 40.22
CA PRO A 366 -6.71 -8.25 41.02
C PRO A 366 -5.69 -7.23 40.52
N ALA A 367 -4.52 -7.69 40.04
CA ALA A 367 -3.47 -6.80 39.54
C ALA A 367 -3.90 -6.08 38.25
N ALA A 368 -4.46 -6.83 37.29
CA ALA A 368 -4.96 -6.26 36.04
C ALA A 368 -6.16 -5.31 36.28
N LEU A 369 -7.05 -5.66 37.22
CA LEU A 369 -8.17 -4.79 37.60
C LEU A 369 -7.69 -3.50 38.27
N ALA A 370 -6.72 -3.59 39.19
CA ALA A 370 -6.13 -2.42 39.83
C ALA A 370 -5.43 -1.50 38.82
N ARG A 371 -4.71 -2.09 37.84
CA ARG A 371 -4.07 -1.32 36.77
C ARG A 371 -5.10 -0.61 35.90
N LEU A 372 -6.15 -1.31 35.46
CA LEU A 372 -7.23 -0.70 34.69
C LEU A 372 -7.92 0.42 35.46
N ALA A 373 -8.18 0.23 36.77
CA ALA A 373 -8.79 1.24 37.61
C ALA A 373 -7.93 2.51 37.74
N ALA A 374 -6.61 2.36 37.91
CA ALA A 374 -5.67 3.47 37.98
C ALA A 374 -5.67 4.27 36.66
N ASP A 375 -5.58 3.59 35.53
CA ASP A 375 -5.59 4.22 34.22
C ASP A 375 -6.96 4.88 33.92
N LEU A 376 -8.07 4.26 34.29
CA LEU A 376 -9.42 4.85 34.18
C LEU A 376 -9.54 6.15 34.98
N ARG A 377 -9.10 6.15 36.24
CA ARG A 377 -9.09 7.36 37.08
C ARG A 377 -8.31 8.48 36.40
N TYR A 378 -7.15 8.17 35.83
CA TYR A 378 -6.32 9.14 35.11
C TYR A 378 -7.03 9.69 33.86
N VAL A 379 -7.50 8.83 32.95
CA VAL A 379 -8.12 9.30 31.70
C VAL A 379 -9.46 10.02 31.95
N LEU A 380 -10.24 9.60 32.93
CA LEU A 380 -11.50 10.29 33.28
C LEU A 380 -11.26 11.72 33.79
N GLY A 381 -10.14 11.96 34.46
CA GLY A 381 -9.70 13.31 34.86
C GLY A 381 -9.27 14.20 33.68
N LYS A 382 -9.07 13.63 32.49
CA LYS A 382 -8.61 14.34 31.28
C LYS A 382 -9.68 14.49 30.21
N VAL A 383 -10.93 14.08 30.48
CA VAL A 383 -12.02 14.12 29.49
C VAL A 383 -12.33 15.55 29.05
N LYS A 384 -12.39 15.78 27.73
CA LYS A 384 -12.86 17.02 27.12
C LYS A 384 -14.32 16.88 26.73
N ARG A 385 -15.10 17.94 26.96
CA ARG A 385 -16.51 18.01 26.57
C ARG A 385 -16.70 19.02 25.45
N VAL A 386 -17.31 18.58 24.36
CA VAL A 386 -17.61 19.44 23.19
C VAL A 386 -19.12 19.45 22.98
N ARG A 387 -19.73 20.63 22.85
CA ARG A 387 -21.18 20.76 22.68
C ARG A 387 -21.58 20.60 21.21
N PHE A 388 -22.53 19.71 20.96
CA PHE A 388 -23.21 19.52 19.67
C PHE A 388 -24.73 19.68 19.86
N PRO A 389 -25.52 19.86 18.77
CA PRO A 389 -26.98 20.02 18.87
C PRO A 389 -27.70 18.92 19.65
N GLU A 390 -27.24 17.67 19.56
CA GLU A 390 -27.84 16.51 20.21
C GLU A 390 -27.31 16.23 21.63
N GLY A 391 -26.27 16.93 22.10
CA GLY A 391 -25.69 16.67 23.41
C GLY A 391 -24.22 17.07 23.55
N TYR A 392 -23.60 16.64 24.64
CA TYR A 392 -22.17 16.79 24.84
C TYR A 392 -21.44 15.54 24.33
N ALA A 393 -20.49 15.74 23.42
CA ALA A 393 -19.48 14.75 23.13
C ALA A 393 -18.45 14.69 24.28
N CYS A 394 -17.89 13.51 24.52
CA CYS A 394 -16.80 13.29 25.47
C CYS A 394 -15.63 12.65 24.70
N PHE A 395 -14.45 13.25 24.75
CA PHE A 395 -13.27 12.74 24.04
C PHE A 395 -11.96 13.16 24.72
N TRP A 396 -10.82 12.68 24.23
CA TRP A 396 -9.50 12.89 24.85
C TRP A 396 -8.48 13.43 23.86
N GLU A 397 -7.65 14.34 24.34
CA GLU A 397 -6.53 14.89 23.58
C GLU A 397 -5.40 13.85 23.46
N LYS A 398 -4.65 13.96 22.37
CA LYS A 398 -3.37 13.28 22.20
C LYS A 398 -2.28 14.35 22.04
N PRO A 399 -1.25 14.40 22.92
CA PRO A 399 -1.09 13.53 24.09
C PRO A 399 -2.12 13.85 25.18
N LEU A 400 -2.28 12.94 26.14
CA LEU A 400 -3.02 13.22 27.38
C LEU A 400 -2.25 14.21 28.26
N GLU A 401 -0.92 14.14 28.20
CA GLU A 401 0.04 14.96 28.94
C GLU A 401 1.42 14.88 28.29
N GLY A 402 2.22 15.95 28.35
CA GLY A 402 3.53 16.03 27.69
C GLY A 402 3.46 16.68 26.31
N SER A 403 4.44 16.40 25.45
CA SER A 403 4.58 17.02 24.14
C SER A 403 5.37 16.14 23.18
N TRP A 404 5.11 16.33 21.88
CA TRP A 404 5.99 15.85 20.83
C TRP A 404 7.34 16.57 20.88
N ASN A 405 8.35 15.96 20.27
CA ASN A 405 9.61 16.61 19.96
C ASN A 405 9.38 17.73 18.94
N SER A 406 10.22 18.78 18.98
CA SER A 406 10.06 19.96 18.11
C SER A 406 10.15 19.63 16.62
N ALA A 407 10.99 18.66 16.26
CA ALA A 407 11.12 18.15 14.89
C ALA A 407 9.80 17.54 14.37
N PHE A 408 8.94 17.05 15.25
CA PHE A 408 7.63 16.46 14.91
C PHE A 408 6.49 17.39 15.30
N GLY A 409 6.75 18.70 15.46
CA GLY A 409 5.71 19.72 15.62
C GLY A 409 5.44 20.18 17.04
N GLY A 410 6.07 19.59 18.08
CA GLY A 410 5.96 20.08 19.45
C GLY A 410 4.53 20.17 20.00
N LYS A 411 4.28 21.17 20.86
CA LYS A 411 2.96 21.40 21.48
C LYS A 411 1.80 21.61 20.48
N PRO A 412 1.97 22.30 19.33
CA PRO A 412 0.93 22.41 18.29
C PRO A 412 0.35 21.09 17.76
N VAL A 413 1.03 19.95 17.96
CA VAL A 413 0.55 18.63 17.56
C VAL A 413 -0.69 18.21 18.35
N THR A 414 -0.88 18.71 19.58
CA THR A 414 -1.96 18.30 20.47
C THR A 414 -3.32 18.42 19.80
N THR A 415 -4.10 17.33 19.78
CA THR A 415 -5.38 17.31 19.06
C THR A 415 -6.42 16.38 19.67
N LEU A 416 -7.69 16.75 19.52
CA LEU A 416 -8.85 15.87 19.75
C LEU A 416 -9.14 14.98 18.54
N HIS A 417 -8.53 15.24 17.38
CA HIS A 417 -8.78 14.51 16.13
C HIS A 417 -7.91 13.26 15.99
N ASN A 418 -7.68 12.52 17.09
CA ASN A 418 -6.87 11.30 17.13
C ASN A 418 -7.75 10.05 17.23
N THR A 419 -7.22 8.89 16.84
CA THR A 419 -7.99 7.63 16.77
C THR A 419 -7.85 6.71 17.97
N ASP A 420 -6.80 6.88 18.77
CA ASP A 420 -6.55 6.04 19.96
C ASP A 420 -7.65 6.17 21.02
N ALA A 421 -8.21 7.37 21.18
CA ALA A 421 -9.18 7.67 22.23
C ALA A 421 -10.51 6.90 22.10
N TRP A 422 -10.83 6.31 20.94
CA TRP A 422 -11.95 5.38 20.81
C TRP A 422 -11.75 4.10 21.62
N TYR A 423 -10.52 3.70 21.92
CA TYR A 423 -10.26 2.55 22.78
C TYR A 423 -10.82 2.75 24.20
N ILE A 424 -10.72 3.97 24.76
CA ILE A 424 -11.35 4.31 26.04
C ILE A 424 -12.88 4.11 25.93
N GLY A 425 -13.48 4.57 24.84
CA GLY A 425 -14.91 4.36 24.56
C GLY A 425 -15.31 2.89 24.57
N ARG A 426 -14.49 2.02 23.98
CA ARG A 426 -14.74 0.56 23.96
C ARG A 426 -14.73 -0.04 25.36
N VAL A 427 -13.72 0.30 26.15
CA VAL A 427 -13.63 -0.15 27.55
C VAL A 427 -14.83 0.33 28.37
N LEU A 428 -15.29 1.56 28.18
CA LEU A 428 -16.48 2.07 28.86
C LEU A 428 -17.78 1.33 28.46
N VAL A 429 -17.93 0.96 27.18
CA VAL A 429 -19.07 0.13 26.72
C VAL A 429 -19.05 -1.24 27.40
N ASP A 430 -17.88 -1.87 27.45
CA ASP A 430 -17.75 -3.21 28.05
C ASP A 430 -17.94 -3.18 29.57
N LEU A 431 -17.47 -2.14 30.26
CA LEU A 431 -17.73 -1.93 31.68
C LEU A 431 -19.23 -1.79 31.95
N TYR A 432 -19.96 -1.08 31.10
CA TYR A 432 -21.42 -1.02 31.20
C TYR A 432 -22.06 -2.40 31.02
N ARG A 433 -21.56 -3.21 30.06
CA ARG A 433 -22.04 -4.56 29.80
C ARG A 433 -21.89 -5.47 31.04
N HIS A 434 -20.76 -5.35 31.75
CA HIS A 434 -20.39 -6.17 32.92
C HIS A 434 -20.59 -5.51 34.28
N ARG A 435 -21.30 -4.38 34.35
CA ARG A 435 -21.49 -3.59 35.57
C ARG A 435 -22.06 -4.34 36.78
N ASN A 436 -22.70 -5.48 36.56
CA ASN A 436 -23.29 -6.31 37.61
C ASN A 436 -22.37 -7.45 38.09
N VAL A 437 -21.19 -7.63 37.47
CA VAL A 437 -20.19 -8.60 37.92
C VAL A 437 -19.54 -8.08 39.21
N PRO A 438 -19.52 -8.83 40.33
CA PRO A 438 -19.21 -8.28 41.66
C PRO A 438 -17.92 -7.46 41.75
N HIS A 439 -16.80 -7.98 41.24
CA HIS A 439 -15.51 -7.28 41.29
C HIS A 439 -15.43 -6.08 40.32
N ILE A 440 -16.13 -6.12 39.19
CA ILE A 440 -16.28 -4.96 38.30
C ILE A 440 -17.15 -3.89 38.96
N ALA A 441 -18.27 -4.29 39.57
CA ALA A 441 -19.18 -3.40 40.29
C ALA A 441 -18.46 -2.67 41.44
N SER A 442 -17.61 -3.38 42.20
CA SER A 442 -16.76 -2.79 43.24
C SER A 442 -15.82 -1.74 42.66
N MET A 443 -15.08 -2.07 41.61
CA MET A 443 -14.18 -1.12 40.95
C MET A 443 -14.92 0.12 40.44
N LEU A 444 -16.09 -0.05 39.82
CA LEU A 444 -16.90 1.07 39.32
C LEU A 444 -17.37 1.98 40.46
N LYS A 445 -17.75 1.40 41.61
CA LYS A 445 -18.11 2.15 42.81
C LYS A 445 -16.93 2.98 43.32
N ASP A 446 -15.73 2.39 43.40
CA ASP A 446 -14.51 3.06 43.85
C ASP A 446 -14.05 4.19 42.90
N LEU A 447 -14.44 4.10 41.63
CA LEU A 447 -14.20 5.13 40.62
C LEU A 447 -15.32 6.19 40.55
N GLY A 448 -16.41 6.04 41.33
CA GLY A 448 -17.57 6.92 41.26
C GLY A 448 -18.34 6.85 39.95
N LEU A 449 -18.28 5.71 39.24
CA LEU A 449 -18.92 5.51 37.93
C LEU A 449 -20.28 4.82 38.10
N THR A 450 -21.35 5.61 38.18
CA THR A 450 -22.72 5.08 38.13
C THR A 450 -23.09 4.62 36.71
N PRO A 451 -24.11 3.77 36.54
CA PRO A 451 -24.62 3.39 35.22
C PRO A 451 -24.99 4.60 34.35
N GLU A 452 -25.57 5.64 34.92
CA GLU A 452 -25.95 6.88 34.23
C GLU A 452 -24.70 7.63 33.74
N ARG A 453 -23.67 7.72 34.60
CA ARG A 453 -22.40 8.36 34.24
C ARG A 453 -21.66 7.60 33.15
N LEU A 454 -21.65 6.27 33.19
CA LEU A 454 -21.12 5.43 32.10
C LEU A 454 -21.86 5.69 30.79
N LEU A 455 -23.19 5.70 30.82
CA LEU A 455 -24.00 6.00 29.64
C LEU A 455 -23.77 7.40 29.10
N GLU A 456 -23.58 8.41 29.95
CA GLU A 456 -23.24 9.78 29.52
C GLU A 456 -21.92 9.78 28.72
N LEU A 457 -20.88 9.14 29.24
CA LEU A 457 -19.57 9.06 28.58
C LEU A 457 -19.63 8.27 27.27
N VAL A 458 -20.25 7.08 27.30
CA VAL A 458 -20.39 6.20 26.12
C VAL A 458 -21.17 6.89 25.01
N ASN A 459 -22.28 7.53 25.33
CA ASN A 459 -23.05 8.31 24.35
C ASN A 459 -22.28 9.55 23.88
N GLY A 460 -21.49 10.18 24.75
CA GLY A 460 -20.59 11.27 24.38
C GLY A 460 -19.57 10.86 23.32
N VAL A 461 -18.98 9.66 23.43
CA VAL A 461 -18.06 9.14 22.40
C VAL A 461 -18.81 8.85 21.09
N LEU A 462 -20.05 8.33 21.13
CA LEU A 462 -20.86 8.14 19.93
C LEU A 462 -21.19 9.48 19.24
N ILE A 463 -21.50 10.53 20.00
CA ILE A 463 -21.72 11.88 19.46
C ILE A 463 -20.44 12.40 18.80
N TRP A 464 -19.26 12.22 19.41
CA TRP A 464 -17.99 12.57 18.75
C TRP A 464 -17.81 11.81 17.43
N THR A 465 -18.06 10.50 17.44
CA THR A 465 -17.96 9.62 16.26
C THR A 465 -18.86 10.05 15.11
N LYS A 466 -20.01 10.65 15.42
CA LYS A 466 -20.93 11.20 14.42
C LYS A 466 -20.40 12.47 13.75
N HIS A 467 -19.59 13.26 14.46
CA HIS A 467 -19.22 14.62 14.05
C HIS A 467 -17.78 14.78 13.60
N PHE A 468 -16.88 13.82 13.89
CA PHE A 468 -15.53 13.88 13.35
C PHE A 468 -15.57 13.72 11.81
N THR A 469 -14.84 14.59 11.11
CA THR A 469 -14.79 14.63 9.65
C THR A 469 -13.40 14.40 9.09
N PHE A 470 -12.39 14.45 9.96
CA PHE A 470 -10.99 14.15 9.68
C PHE A 470 -10.30 13.71 10.97
N THR A 471 -9.13 13.12 10.82
CA THR A 471 -8.20 12.79 11.90
C THR A 471 -6.77 13.16 11.49
N ARG A 472 -5.88 13.24 12.48
CA ARG A 472 -4.43 13.33 12.31
C ARG A 472 -3.74 12.89 13.60
N ASN A 473 -2.42 12.88 13.61
CA ASN A 473 -1.63 12.48 14.78
C ASN A 473 -2.00 11.07 15.26
N GLU A 474 -2.28 10.20 14.29
CA GLU A 474 -2.52 8.79 14.56
C GLU A 474 -1.20 8.15 14.94
N PHE A 475 -0.16 8.21 14.10
CA PHE A 475 1.19 7.88 14.56
C PHE A 475 2.01 9.11 14.97
N ALA A 476 2.95 8.89 15.88
CA ALA A 476 3.76 9.97 16.45
C ALA A 476 4.80 10.51 15.47
N ASP A 477 5.27 9.68 14.55
CA ASP A 477 6.19 10.04 13.48
C ASP A 477 5.50 10.85 12.37
N VAL A 478 4.19 10.71 12.15
CA VAL A 478 3.41 11.40 11.10
C VAL A 478 2.22 12.24 11.65
N PRO A 479 2.50 13.31 12.40
CA PRO A 479 1.49 14.07 13.15
C PRO A 479 0.46 14.83 12.29
N SER A 480 0.73 15.08 11.01
CA SER A 480 -0.15 15.84 10.11
C SER A 480 -1.17 14.98 9.38
N SER A 481 -0.87 13.69 9.24
CA SER A 481 -1.56 12.82 8.29
C SER A 481 -2.63 11.95 8.98
N PRO A 482 -3.86 11.84 8.45
CA PRO A 482 -4.70 10.68 8.73
C PRO A 482 -4.00 9.41 8.26
N PHE A 483 -4.25 8.30 8.97
CA PHE A 483 -3.60 7.03 8.74
C PHE A 483 -4.67 5.93 8.63
N ALA A 484 -4.48 4.93 7.78
CA ALA A 484 -5.42 3.84 7.55
C ALA A 484 -5.88 3.22 8.88
N ILE A 485 -4.95 2.97 9.82
CA ILE A 485 -5.20 2.37 11.14
C ILE A 485 -6.32 3.05 11.92
N GLY A 486 -6.60 4.33 11.65
CA GLY A 486 -7.67 5.09 12.27
C GLY A 486 -9.06 4.51 12.10
N GLY A 487 -9.26 3.69 11.07
CA GLY A 487 -10.51 2.96 10.84
C GLY A 487 -10.78 1.85 11.85
N THR A 488 -9.77 1.36 12.57
CA THR A 488 -9.89 0.17 13.44
C THR A 488 -10.73 0.42 14.69
N LEU A 489 -10.25 1.26 15.61
CA LEU A 489 -10.84 1.46 16.94
C LEU A 489 -12.19 2.16 16.88
N SER A 490 -12.34 3.11 15.97
CA SER A 490 -13.57 3.87 15.75
C SER A 490 -14.72 2.99 15.24
N ALA A 491 -14.47 2.14 14.23
CA ALA A 491 -15.48 1.19 13.76
C ALA A 491 -15.76 0.08 14.78
N SER A 492 -14.73 -0.41 15.48
CA SER A 492 -14.89 -1.42 16.53
C SER A 492 -15.71 -0.89 17.71
N PHE A 493 -15.51 0.36 18.13
CA PHE A 493 -16.36 1.03 19.11
C PHE A 493 -17.82 1.07 18.69
N CYS A 494 -18.09 1.44 17.44
CA CYS A 494 -19.45 1.44 16.90
C CYS A 494 -20.09 0.05 16.92
N LEU A 495 -19.33 -1.02 16.64
CA LEU A 495 -19.81 -2.40 16.71
C LEU A 495 -20.08 -2.82 18.17
N ASP A 496 -19.18 -2.54 19.11
CA ASP A 496 -19.39 -2.79 20.55
C ASP A 496 -20.64 -2.08 21.08
N TYR A 497 -20.84 -0.81 20.70
CA TYR A 497 -22.04 -0.04 21.03
C TYR A 497 -23.28 -0.72 20.46
N TYR A 498 -23.25 -1.09 19.16
CA TYR A 498 -24.40 -1.73 18.52
C TYR A 498 -24.78 -3.04 19.22
N PHE A 499 -23.82 -3.94 19.46
CA PHE A 499 -24.11 -5.24 20.06
C PHE A 499 -24.58 -5.13 21.52
N THR A 500 -24.12 -4.12 22.25
CA THR A 500 -24.56 -3.85 23.63
C THR A 500 -25.96 -3.24 23.69
N PHE A 501 -26.28 -2.29 22.80
CA PHE A 501 -27.49 -1.45 22.93
C PHE A 501 -28.61 -1.71 21.92
N ARG A 502 -28.43 -2.60 20.93
CA ARG A 502 -29.45 -2.89 19.89
C ARG A 502 -30.83 -3.29 20.41
N ASN A 503 -30.89 -3.89 21.59
CA ASN A 503 -32.15 -4.30 22.25
C ASN A 503 -32.48 -3.42 23.48
N HIS A 504 -31.69 -2.38 23.73
CA HIS A 504 -31.94 -1.47 24.85
C HIS A 504 -33.14 -0.56 24.55
N PRO A 505 -34.11 -0.42 25.47
CA PRO A 505 -35.38 0.29 25.20
C PRO A 505 -35.16 1.74 24.75
N LYS A 506 -34.18 2.42 25.35
CA LYS A 506 -33.84 3.82 25.05
C LYS A 506 -32.82 4.01 23.91
N TYR A 507 -31.91 3.06 23.70
CA TYR A 507 -30.69 3.27 22.90
C TYR A 507 -30.66 2.42 21.62
N ALA A 508 -31.68 1.62 21.34
CA ALA A 508 -31.76 0.81 20.11
C ALA A 508 -31.61 1.65 18.82
N LYS A 509 -32.18 2.86 18.77
CA LYS A 509 -32.01 3.77 17.62
C LYS A 509 -30.55 4.24 17.47
N SER A 510 -29.92 4.62 18.57
CA SER A 510 -28.49 4.99 18.60
C SER A 510 -27.60 3.81 18.20
N ALA A 511 -27.97 2.58 18.58
CA ALA A 511 -27.26 1.38 18.15
C ALA A 511 -27.31 1.19 16.63
N VAL A 512 -28.49 1.33 16.00
CA VAL A 512 -28.60 1.29 14.54
C VAL A 512 -27.75 2.38 13.88
N GLN A 513 -27.73 3.58 14.46
CA GLN A 513 -26.84 4.65 13.99
C GLN A 513 -25.37 4.28 14.15
N ALA A 514 -24.96 3.65 15.26
CA ALA A 514 -23.59 3.19 15.46
C ALA A 514 -23.18 2.17 14.38
N LEU A 515 -24.04 1.19 14.03
CA LEU A 515 -23.75 0.26 12.94
C LEU A 515 -23.58 0.99 11.58
N GLN A 516 -24.39 2.01 11.31
CA GLN A 516 -24.23 2.83 10.11
C GLN A 516 -22.92 3.65 10.15
N LEU A 517 -22.54 4.19 11.32
CA LEU A 517 -21.28 4.91 11.49
C LEU A 517 -20.06 3.98 11.32
N ALA A 518 -20.10 2.74 11.82
CA ALA A 518 -19.04 1.75 11.58
C ALA A 518 -18.78 1.57 10.07
N ARG A 519 -19.87 1.48 9.29
CA ARG A 519 -19.80 1.42 7.83
C ARG A 519 -19.24 2.70 7.22
N THR A 520 -19.75 3.87 7.61
CA THR A 520 -19.27 5.18 7.13
C THR A 520 -17.77 5.37 7.38
N VAL A 521 -17.31 5.06 8.60
CA VAL A 521 -15.90 5.17 8.99
C VAL A 521 -15.03 4.18 8.21
N THR A 522 -15.51 2.96 7.94
CA THR A 522 -14.77 2.00 7.11
C THR A 522 -14.51 2.56 5.70
N TYR A 523 -15.48 3.28 5.10
CA TYR A 523 -15.26 3.96 3.81
C TYR A 523 -14.28 5.13 3.91
N ARG A 524 -14.26 5.85 5.03
CA ARG A 524 -13.34 6.98 5.25
C ARG A 524 -11.88 6.55 5.14
N TYR A 525 -11.56 5.36 5.62
CA TYR A 525 -10.21 4.79 5.61
C TYR A 525 -9.99 3.74 4.50
N LEU A 526 -10.94 3.56 3.58
CA LEU A 526 -10.81 2.65 2.42
C LEU A 526 -10.01 3.33 1.29
N THR A 527 -8.75 3.66 1.54
CA THR A 527 -7.81 4.29 0.60
C THR A 527 -7.14 3.26 -0.31
N MET A 528 -7.98 2.47 -0.96
CA MET A 528 -7.61 1.38 -1.85
C MET A 528 -7.66 1.84 -3.31
N TRP A 529 -6.69 1.41 -4.13
CA TRP A 529 -6.74 1.62 -5.58
C TRP A 529 -7.94 0.87 -6.17
N MET A 530 -8.95 1.61 -6.64
CA MET A 530 -10.20 1.05 -7.17
C MET A 530 -10.00 0.29 -8.49
N SER A 531 -8.94 0.61 -9.22
CA SER A 531 -8.49 -0.05 -10.44
C SER A 531 -7.03 0.30 -10.72
N ASP A 532 -6.43 -0.39 -11.69
CA ASP A 532 -5.12 -0.07 -12.23
C ASP A 532 -5.01 1.41 -12.60
N SER A 533 -3.96 2.05 -12.09
CA SER A 533 -3.70 3.48 -12.23
C SER A 533 -2.95 3.83 -13.52
N ASN A 534 -2.23 2.87 -14.13
CA ASN A 534 -1.45 3.11 -15.33
C ASN A 534 -1.32 1.86 -16.20
N ARG A 535 -2.24 1.72 -17.15
CA ARG A 535 -2.31 0.57 -18.06
C ARG A 535 -1.07 0.40 -18.96
N ALA A 536 -0.20 1.42 -19.02
CA ALA A 536 0.96 1.47 -19.89
C ALA A 536 2.27 0.98 -19.23
N ASP A 537 2.27 0.68 -17.93
CA ASP A 537 3.44 0.14 -17.25
C ASP A 537 3.34 -1.39 -17.03
N GLY A 538 4.27 -1.92 -16.24
CA GLY A 538 4.40 -3.34 -15.93
C GLY A 538 3.69 -3.77 -14.63
N LEU A 539 2.88 -2.91 -14.02
CA LEU A 539 2.32 -3.08 -12.68
C LEU A 539 0.78 -2.99 -12.71
N ASP A 540 0.08 -3.59 -11.74
CA ASP A 540 -1.35 -3.38 -11.52
C ASP A 540 -1.55 -2.99 -10.07
N SER A 541 -1.97 -1.75 -9.84
CA SER A 541 -2.18 -1.19 -8.50
C SER A 541 -3.50 -1.61 -7.86
N SER A 542 -4.42 -2.21 -8.62
CA SER A 542 -5.76 -2.56 -8.15
C SER A 542 -5.73 -3.32 -6.81
N PHE A 543 -6.60 -2.93 -5.88
CA PHE A 543 -6.76 -3.50 -4.56
C PHE A 543 -5.58 -3.34 -3.58
N LEU A 544 -4.49 -2.67 -3.96
CA LEU A 544 -3.46 -2.25 -3.02
C LEU A 544 -3.93 -1.00 -2.26
N TRP A 545 -3.28 -0.69 -1.14
CA TRP A 545 -3.74 0.33 -0.20
C TRP A 545 -2.63 1.30 0.15
N GLU A 546 -2.97 2.58 0.11
CA GLU A 546 -2.09 3.64 0.61
C GLU A 546 -2.30 3.77 2.12
N PRO A 547 -1.22 3.77 2.92
CA PRO A 547 -1.34 3.75 4.38
C PRO A 547 -1.71 5.08 5.00
N ASN A 548 -1.29 6.22 4.45
CA ASN A 548 -1.62 7.54 5.00
C ASN A 548 -1.52 8.64 3.93
N SER A 549 -1.94 9.85 4.29
CA SER A 549 -1.90 10.98 3.36
C SER A 549 -0.51 11.64 3.24
N GLY A 550 0.47 11.30 4.06
CA GLY A 550 1.80 11.91 4.03
C GLY A 550 2.54 11.68 2.70
N ARG A 551 3.54 12.53 2.42
CA ARG A 551 4.40 12.42 1.23
C ARG A 551 5.13 11.07 1.14
N ASP A 552 5.51 10.49 2.28
CA ASP A 552 6.45 9.35 2.32
C ASP A 552 5.78 8.07 1.82
N TRP A 553 4.44 8.02 1.78
CA TRP A 553 3.70 6.90 1.20
C TRP A 553 2.84 7.30 0.00
N CYS A 554 2.92 8.55 -0.44
CA CYS A 554 2.13 8.99 -1.58
C CYS A 554 2.52 8.21 -2.84
N GLY A 555 1.53 7.58 -3.49
CA GLY A 555 1.78 6.76 -4.68
C GLY A 555 2.46 5.43 -4.37
N ALA A 556 2.42 4.98 -3.12
CA ALA A 556 2.95 3.69 -2.67
C ALA A 556 1.94 2.93 -1.81
N ALA A 557 2.04 1.60 -1.83
CA ALA A 557 1.26 0.74 -0.95
C ALA A 557 2.09 0.21 0.23
N CYS A 558 1.43 -0.14 1.32
CA CYS A 558 2.05 -0.63 2.56
C CYS A 558 1.31 -1.85 3.10
N ALA A 559 2.04 -2.81 3.67
CA ALA A 559 1.45 -3.93 4.41
C ALA A 559 1.22 -3.61 5.90
N ASN A 560 2.22 -3.08 6.59
CA ASN A 560 2.28 -2.94 8.05
C ASN A 560 1.01 -2.31 8.65
N GLU A 561 0.83 -1.00 8.63
CA GLU A 561 -0.22 -0.37 9.43
C GLU A 561 -1.60 -0.52 8.78
N VAL A 562 -1.64 -1.05 7.54
CA VAL A 562 -2.87 -1.36 6.81
C VAL A 562 -3.43 -2.72 7.20
N HIS A 563 -2.61 -3.72 7.55
CA HIS A 563 -3.11 -5.07 7.88
C HIS A 563 -4.17 -5.06 8.98
N TRP A 564 -4.09 -4.13 9.94
CA TRP A 564 -5.02 -4.06 11.06
C TRP A 564 -6.42 -3.61 10.63
N ASN A 565 -6.51 -2.89 9.50
CA ASN A 565 -7.80 -2.50 8.94
C ASN A 565 -8.48 -3.64 8.20
N LEU A 566 -7.75 -4.67 7.75
CA LEU A 566 -8.36 -5.79 7.05
C LEU A 566 -9.31 -6.57 7.96
N ASP A 567 -8.95 -6.77 9.23
CA ASP A 567 -9.83 -7.38 10.22
C ASP A 567 -11.09 -6.54 10.42
N THR A 568 -10.93 -5.23 10.63
CA THR A 568 -12.07 -4.34 10.90
C THR A 568 -12.98 -4.18 9.68
N LEU A 569 -12.40 -4.07 8.48
CA LEU A 569 -13.12 -4.12 7.20
C LEU A 569 -13.95 -5.40 7.11
N ALA A 570 -13.37 -6.55 7.45
CA ALA A 570 -14.05 -7.83 7.40
C ALA A 570 -15.20 -7.92 8.41
N MET A 571 -14.98 -7.49 9.66
CA MET A 571 -16.01 -7.43 10.70
C MET A 571 -17.21 -6.57 10.24
N VAL A 572 -16.94 -5.36 9.74
CA VAL A 572 -18.00 -4.46 9.26
C VAL A 572 -18.70 -5.04 8.02
N ALA A 573 -17.95 -5.62 7.08
CA ALA A 573 -18.50 -6.24 5.88
C ALA A 573 -19.49 -7.36 6.20
N VAL A 574 -19.17 -8.27 7.14
CA VAL A 574 -20.07 -9.40 7.47
C VAL A 574 -21.31 -8.98 8.26
N HIS A 575 -21.20 -7.95 9.11
CA HIS A 575 -22.35 -7.45 9.88
C HIS A 575 -23.29 -6.56 9.05
N THR A 576 -22.76 -5.80 8.09
CA THR A 576 -23.56 -4.92 7.22
C THR A 576 -24.03 -5.60 5.93
N GLY A 577 -23.27 -6.61 5.46
CA GLY A 577 -23.48 -7.24 4.16
C GLY A 577 -23.17 -6.32 2.99
N ASP A 578 -22.34 -5.29 3.19
CA ASP A 578 -22.02 -4.32 2.14
C ASP A 578 -21.26 -4.99 0.97
N PRO A 579 -21.85 -5.03 -0.24
CA PRO A 579 -21.24 -5.66 -1.41
C PRO A 579 -19.88 -5.08 -1.80
N ILE A 580 -19.68 -3.78 -1.61
CA ILE A 580 -18.45 -3.08 -1.99
C ILE A 580 -17.34 -3.44 -1.01
N LEU A 581 -17.63 -3.46 0.30
CA LEU A 581 -16.63 -3.83 1.31
C LEU A 581 -16.20 -5.29 1.17
N ILE A 582 -17.14 -6.20 0.86
CA ILE A 582 -16.82 -7.60 0.56
C ILE A 582 -15.93 -7.71 -0.70
N HIS A 583 -16.26 -6.98 -1.78
CA HIS A 583 -15.45 -6.96 -3.00
C HIS A 583 -14.03 -6.42 -2.74
N ALA A 584 -13.92 -5.30 -2.02
CA ALA A 584 -12.64 -4.70 -1.65
C ALA A 584 -11.77 -5.65 -0.83
N LEU A 585 -12.33 -6.27 0.21
CA LEU A 585 -11.60 -7.26 1.04
C LEU A 585 -11.10 -8.44 0.21
N ARG A 586 -11.97 -9.02 -0.62
CA ARG A 586 -11.63 -10.20 -1.44
C ARG A 586 -10.51 -9.91 -2.43
N GLY A 587 -10.57 -8.78 -3.14
CA GLY A 587 -9.50 -8.39 -4.06
C GLY A 587 -8.21 -8.02 -3.32
N THR A 588 -8.31 -7.34 -2.17
CA THR A 588 -7.14 -6.96 -1.35
C THR A 588 -6.35 -8.20 -0.93
N LEU A 589 -7.01 -9.23 -0.41
CA LEU A 589 -6.37 -10.47 0.02
C LEU A 589 -5.78 -11.30 -1.14
N GLU A 590 -6.29 -11.15 -2.37
CA GLU A 590 -5.71 -11.78 -3.57
C GLU A 590 -4.40 -11.10 -3.99
N ARG A 591 -4.29 -9.77 -3.80
CA ARG A 591 -3.13 -8.96 -4.23
C ARG A 591 -2.09 -8.73 -3.14
N TRP A 592 -2.45 -8.95 -1.88
CA TRP A 592 -1.57 -8.75 -0.73
C TRP A 592 -0.18 -9.38 -0.84
N PRO A 593 0.00 -10.59 -1.44
CA PRO A 593 1.32 -11.18 -1.61
C PRO A 593 2.32 -10.28 -2.35
N GLN A 594 1.87 -9.36 -3.20
CA GLN A 594 2.74 -8.40 -3.88
C GLN A 594 3.55 -7.53 -2.91
N LEU A 595 3.12 -7.38 -1.66
CA LEU A 595 3.78 -6.56 -0.64
C LEU A 595 4.94 -7.29 0.06
N TYR A 596 5.26 -8.53 -0.29
CA TYR A 596 6.50 -9.16 0.21
C TYR A 596 7.72 -8.33 -0.19
N LYS A 597 8.70 -8.20 0.71
CA LYS A 597 10.00 -7.60 0.44
C LYS A 597 10.77 -8.42 -0.58
N GLU A 598 11.78 -7.81 -1.19
CA GLU A 598 12.74 -8.52 -2.05
C GLU A 598 13.72 -9.35 -1.22
N ARG A 599 13.23 -10.26 -0.38
CA ARG A 599 14.04 -11.16 0.44
C ARG A 599 13.79 -12.59 -0.01
N PHE A 600 14.85 -13.39 -0.13
CA PHE A 600 14.73 -14.79 -0.49
C PHE A 600 14.68 -15.69 0.76
N ARG A 601 13.77 -16.66 0.74
CA ARG A 601 13.71 -17.82 1.64
C ARG A 601 13.27 -19.03 0.82
N ALA A 602 13.64 -20.23 1.22
CA ALA A 602 13.27 -21.46 0.51
C ALA A 602 11.75 -21.70 0.35
N SER A 603 10.90 -21.22 1.27
CA SER A 603 9.43 -21.35 1.19
C SER A 603 8.71 -20.28 2.00
N ILE A 604 7.39 -20.15 1.83
CA ILE A 604 6.55 -19.22 2.61
C ILE A 604 6.67 -19.49 4.13
N ALA A 605 6.74 -20.74 4.53
CA ALA A 605 6.86 -21.15 5.93
C ALA A 605 8.16 -20.68 6.61
N LYS A 606 9.19 -20.28 5.85
CA LYS A 606 10.48 -19.78 6.35
C LYS A 606 10.56 -18.25 6.42
N TYR A 607 9.51 -17.54 6.01
CA TYR A 607 9.41 -16.10 6.21
C TYR A 607 8.90 -15.78 7.60
N GLU A 608 9.50 -14.76 8.22
CA GLU A 608 9.17 -14.30 9.57
C GLU A 608 8.24 -13.07 9.53
N HIS A 609 7.96 -12.50 10.70
CA HIS A 609 7.18 -11.26 10.84
C HIS A 609 7.76 -10.04 10.11
N ASP A 610 8.97 -10.09 9.57
CA ASP A 610 9.61 -8.97 8.86
C ASP A 610 9.52 -9.13 7.33
N ALA A 611 8.65 -10.01 6.83
CA ALA A 611 8.62 -10.41 5.42
C ALA A 611 8.01 -9.38 4.46
N MET A 612 7.16 -8.47 4.95
CA MET A 612 6.37 -7.55 4.13
C MET A 612 6.91 -6.12 4.16
N THR A 613 6.75 -5.39 3.06
CA THR A 613 7.29 -4.05 2.87
C THR A 613 6.35 -2.97 3.40
N GLU A 614 6.94 -1.89 3.92
CA GLU A 614 6.22 -0.67 4.30
C GLU A 614 5.98 0.28 3.13
N GLY A 615 6.66 0.06 2.00
CA GLY A 615 6.54 0.90 0.82
C GLY A 615 6.73 0.11 -0.46
N PHE A 616 5.68 0.03 -1.29
CA PHE A 616 5.71 -0.54 -2.62
C PHE A 616 5.29 0.52 -3.63
N GLY A 617 6.24 1.03 -4.43
CA GLY A 617 5.99 2.12 -5.37
C GLY A 617 5.04 1.73 -6.51
N LEU A 618 3.92 2.44 -6.62
CA LEU A 618 2.84 2.16 -7.60
C LEU A 618 2.73 3.21 -8.71
N TYR A 619 3.42 4.35 -8.58
CA TYR A 619 3.49 5.38 -9.61
C TYR A 619 4.82 6.12 -9.58
N GLU A 620 5.20 6.74 -10.70
CA GLU A 620 6.42 7.55 -10.79
C GLU A 620 6.39 8.74 -9.81
N GLY A 621 7.55 9.10 -9.27
CA GLY A 621 7.70 10.18 -8.28
C GLY A 621 7.45 9.77 -6.82
N ASN A 622 7.14 8.50 -6.54
CA ASN A 622 7.13 8.00 -5.16
C ASN A 622 8.55 8.03 -4.54
N VAL A 623 8.64 8.07 -3.21
CA VAL A 623 9.93 8.21 -2.49
C VAL A 623 10.76 6.93 -2.42
N TYR A 624 10.21 5.77 -2.79
CA TYR A 624 10.87 4.46 -2.70
C TYR A 624 11.68 4.09 -3.94
N GLY A 625 11.81 5.00 -4.91
CA GLY A 625 12.68 4.80 -6.08
C GLY A 625 11.96 4.41 -7.38
N GLY A 626 10.65 4.64 -7.47
CA GLY A 626 9.88 4.48 -8.72
C GLY A 626 8.94 3.26 -8.72
N VAL A 627 8.35 2.97 -9.88
CA VAL A 627 7.35 1.90 -10.03
C VAL A 627 8.01 0.54 -9.79
N GLY A 628 7.42 -0.29 -8.93
CA GLY A 628 7.93 -1.63 -8.65
C GLY A 628 8.91 -1.70 -7.47
N ALA A 629 9.46 -0.57 -7.01
CA ALA A 629 10.45 -0.54 -5.94
C ALA A 629 9.83 -0.84 -4.56
N ARG A 630 10.60 -1.48 -3.68
CA ARG A 630 10.16 -1.90 -2.35
C ARG A 630 11.10 -1.38 -1.25
N ALA A 631 10.52 -0.91 -0.16
CA ALA A 631 11.26 -0.62 1.05
C ALA A 631 11.85 -1.92 1.64
N SER A 632 13.09 -1.84 2.14
CA SER A 632 13.79 -2.96 2.80
C SER A 632 13.28 -3.25 4.21
N TYR A 633 12.48 -2.34 4.78
CA TYR A 633 11.87 -2.42 6.10
C TYR A 633 10.35 -2.61 6.00
N GLY A 634 9.73 -2.94 7.14
CA GLY A 634 8.33 -3.33 7.24
C GLY A 634 8.11 -4.67 7.95
N THR A 635 6.85 -4.98 8.26
CA THR A 635 6.41 -6.15 9.02
C THR A 635 5.12 -6.76 8.47
N ALA A 636 4.95 -8.04 8.72
CA ALA A 636 3.73 -8.81 8.58
C ALA A 636 3.14 -9.09 9.96
N SER A 637 1.87 -8.78 10.15
CA SER A 637 1.12 -9.26 11.33
C SER A 637 0.16 -10.38 10.96
N ALA A 638 -0.24 -11.12 11.98
CA ALA A 638 -1.35 -12.06 11.88
C ALA A 638 -2.64 -11.35 11.48
N LEU A 639 -3.56 -12.11 10.89
CA LEU A 639 -4.92 -11.68 10.54
C LEU A 639 -5.96 -12.44 11.37
N PRO A 640 -6.15 -12.07 12.66
CA PRO A 640 -7.04 -12.74 13.60
C PRO A 640 -8.41 -13.10 13.09
N MET A 641 -9.04 -12.27 12.24
CA MET A 641 -10.41 -12.54 11.76
C MET A 641 -10.44 -13.40 10.49
N LEU A 642 -9.33 -13.50 9.77
CA LEU A 642 -9.28 -13.99 8.39
C LEU A 642 -8.50 -15.30 8.24
N GLU A 643 -7.41 -15.51 8.98
CA GLU A 643 -6.55 -16.68 8.81
C GLU A 643 -7.15 -17.95 9.46
N PRO A 644 -7.08 -19.12 8.80
CA PRO A 644 -7.29 -20.42 9.45
C PRO A 644 -6.34 -20.61 10.65
N VAL A 645 -6.87 -21.01 11.80
CA VAL A 645 -6.13 -21.13 13.06
C VAL A 645 -5.63 -22.56 13.30
N GLY A 646 -4.36 -22.70 13.69
CA GLY A 646 -3.75 -23.99 14.01
C GLY A 646 -3.81 -24.93 12.80
N ASN A 647 -4.38 -26.13 12.98
CA ASN A 647 -4.51 -27.12 11.91
C ASN A 647 -5.75 -26.93 11.01
N SER A 648 -6.60 -25.93 11.28
CA SER A 648 -7.79 -25.73 10.43
C SER A 648 -7.37 -25.40 8.99
N ARG A 649 -8.17 -25.89 8.04
CA ARG A 649 -8.02 -25.60 6.60
C ARG A 649 -8.87 -24.43 6.17
N VAL A 650 -9.93 -24.13 6.93
CA VAL A 650 -10.88 -23.08 6.60
C VAL A 650 -11.12 -22.18 7.80
N ARG A 651 -11.09 -20.87 7.58
CA ARG A 651 -11.65 -19.85 8.46
C ARG A 651 -13.03 -19.44 7.95
N VAL A 652 -14.03 -19.47 8.81
CA VAL A 652 -15.34 -18.89 8.52
C VAL A 652 -15.61 -17.71 9.44
N LEU A 653 -15.71 -16.53 8.84
CA LEU A 653 -16.10 -15.30 9.51
C LEU A 653 -17.60 -15.06 9.28
N CYS A 654 -18.38 -15.05 10.35
CA CYS A 654 -19.83 -14.88 10.32
C CYS A 654 -20.25 -13.51 10.86
N GLY A 655 -21.26 -12.91 10.25
CA GLY A 655 -21.90 -11.69 10.75
C GLY A 655 -23.41 -11.71 10.56
N LEU A 656 -24.07 -10.60 10.86
CA LEU A 656 -25.53 -10.53 10.85
C LEU A 656 -26.15 -10.65 9.45
N LYS A 657 -25.40 -10.30 8.40
CA LYS A 657 -25.91 -10.19 7.03
C LYS A 657 -25.15 -11.05 6.03
N SER A 658 -23.93 -11.48 6.37
CA SER A 658 -23.07 -12.24 5.48
C SER A 658 -22.13 -13.18 6.26
N ALA A 659 -21.57 -14.17 5.57
CA ALA A 659 -20.46 -14.98 6.04
C ALA A 659 -19.44 -15.19 4.92
N LEU A 660 -18.16 -15.22 5.27
CA LEU A 660 -17.04 -15.35 4.34
C LEU A 660 -16.15 -16.52 4.77
N ALA A 661 -15.72 -17.33 3.79
CA ALA A 661 -14.73 -18.38 3.98
C ALA A 661 -13.35 -17.94 3.45
N PHE A 662 -12.29 -18.35 4.15
CA PHE A 662 -10.89 -18.19 3.74
C PHE A 662 -10.18 -19.53 3.91
N ASP A 663 -9.45 -19.95 2.88
CA ASP A 663 -8.83 -21.26 2.81
C ASP A 663 -7.35 -21.21 3.16
N ARG A 664 -6.81 -22.37 3.56
CA ARG A 664 -5.40 -22.71 3.50
C ARG A 664 -5.21 -23.87 2.51
N GLY A 665 -4.72 -23.53 1.33
CA GLY A 665 -4.51 -24.41 0.18
C GLY A 665 -5.64 -24.27 -0.84
N GLU A 666 -5.62 -25.11 -1.87
CA GLU A 666 -6.53 -25.02 -3.02
C GLU A 666 -7.97 -25.55 -2.74
N GLY A 667 -8.49 -25.35 -1.53
CA GLY A 667 -9.81 -25.85 -1.10
C GLY A 667 -11.01 -25.23 -1.80
N ALA A 668 -10.88 -23.99 -2.29
CA ALA A 668 -11.93 -23.28 -3.01
C ALA A 668 -13.29 -23.22 -2.26
N THR A 669 -13.26 -23.07 -0.93
CA THR A 669 -14.44 -23.26 -0.07
C THR A 669 -15.49 -22.15 -0.26
N LYS A 670 -16.74 -22.57 -0.38
CA LYS A 670 -17.93 -21.73 -0.46
C LYS A 670 -18.89 -22.05 0.68
N LEU A 671 -19.64 -21.03 1.07
CA LEU A 671 -20.71 -21.13 2.05
C LEU A 671 -22.05 -20.96 1.32
N LEU A 672 -22.92 -21.94 1.45
CA LEU A 672 -24.26 -21.93 0.87
C LEU A 672 -25.31 -21.74 1.97
N ASP A 673 -26.44 -21.15 1.61
CA ASP A 673 -27.61 -20.97 2.48
C ASP A 673 -27.32 -20.36 3.86
N TYR A 674 -26.36 -19.42 3.93
CA TYR A 674 -26.03 -18.78 5.19
C TYR A 674 -27.25 -18.07 5.78
N ARG A 675 -27.54 -18.36 7.05
CA ARG A 675 -28.62 -17.77 7.82
C ARG A 675 -28.10 -17.40 9.19
N CYS A 676 -28.50 -16.23 9.67
CA CYS A 676 -28.12 -15.76 10.99
C CYS A 676 -29.29 -15.00 11.64
N ARG A 677 -29.45 -15.22 12.94
CA ARG A 677 -30.30 -14.41 13.79
C ARG A 677 -29.71 -14.32 15.19
N PHE A 678 -29.64 -13.10 15.71
CA PHE A 678 -29.14 -12.86 17.05
C PHE A 678 -30.27 -12.24 17.89
N SER A 679 -30.94 -13.11 18.66
CA SER A 679 -32.02 -12.74 19.58
C SER A 679 -31.46 -12.25 20.93
N ASN A 680 -32.31 -12.09 21.94
CA ASN A 680 -31.91 -11.73 23.32
C ASN A 680 -31.16 -12.86 24.06
N GLY A 681 -30.85 -13.98 23.40
CA GLY A 681 -30.07 -15.06 23.98
C GLY A 681 -28.58 -14.68 24.14
N PRO A 682 -27.81 -15.48 24.90
CA PRO A 682 -26.41 -15.19 25.19
C PRO A 682 -25.48 -15.31 23.96
N TYR A 683 -25.94 -15.97 22.89
CA TYR A 683 -25.18 -16.21 21.66
C TYR A 683 -26.03 -16.02 20.40
N PRO A 684 -25.42 -15.71 19.24
CA PRO A 684 -26.10 -15.75 17.95
C PRO A 684 -26.48 -17.19 17.55
N SER A 685 -27.56 -17.33 16.78
CA SER A 685 -27.87 -18.56 16.07
C SER A 685 -27.53 -18.39 14.59
N LEU A 686 -26.82 -19.35 13.99
CA LEU A 686 -26.43 -19.33 12.58
C LEU A 686 -26.36 -20.74 11.97
N ALA A 687 -26.47 -20.80 10.65
CA ALA A 687 -26.25 -22.02 9.88
C ALA A 687 -25.74 -21.74 8.46
N PHE A 688 -24.96 -22.66 7.91
CA PHE A 688 -24.52 -22.67 6.51
C PHE A 688 -24.17 -24.09 6.07
N THR A 689 -24.19 -24.33 4.76
CA THR A 689 -23.68 -25.56 4.16
C THR A 689 -22.30 -25.29 3.55
N VAL A 690 -21.35 -26.19 3.80
CA VAL A 690 -19.99 -26.06 3.25
C VAL A 690 -19.88 -26.80 1.92
N ASP A 691 -19.38 -26.13 0.89
CA ASP A 691 -19.05 -26.69 -0.43
C ASP A 691 -17.56 -26.45 -0.70
N THR A 692 -16.77 -27.51 -0.79
CA THR A 692 -15.30 -27.42 -0.88
C THR A 692 -14.69 -28.53 -1.72
N MET A 693 -13.50 -28.27 -2.28
CA MET A 693 -12.67 -29.20 -3.05
C MET A 693 -11.64 -29.95 -2.21
N HIS A 694 -11.62 -29.76 -0.88
CA HIS A 694 -10.73 -30.53 -0.01
C HIS A 694 -11.05 -32.05 -0.08
N PRO A 695 -10.07 -32.92 -0.37
CA PRO A 695 -10.29 -34.34 -0.66
C PRO A 695 -10.53 -35.24 0.57
N ALA A 696 -10.43 -34.69 1.79
CA ALA A 696 -10.53 -35.43 3.07
C ALA A 696 -11.40 -34.66 4.08
N PRO A 697 -11.83 -35.29 5.19
CA PRO A 697 -12.35 -34.54 6.32
C PRO A 697 -11.37 -33.46 6.75
N PHE A 698 -11.88 -32.27 7.09
CA PHE A 698 -11.05 -31.11 7.40
C PHE A 698 -11.59 -30.37 8.61
N ASP A 699 -10.72 -29.56 9.20
CA ASP A 699 -11.03 -28.77 10.38
C ASP A 699 -11.29 -27.30 9.99
N LEU A 700 -12.18 -26.65 10.73
CA LEU A 700 -12.66 -25.31 10.49
C LEU A 700 -12.58 -24.47 11.77
N SER A 701 -12.00 -23.29 11.66
CA SER A 701 -12.08 -22.25 12.69
C SER A 701 -13.21 -21.27 12.34
N LEU A 702 -14.17 -21.08 13.24
CA LEU A 702 -15.32 -20.21 13.06
C LEU A 702 -15.23 -19.02 14.01
N THR A 703 -15.56 -17.82 13.54
CA THR A 703 -15.67 -16.63 14.38
C THR A 703 -16.90 -15.80 14.05
N PHE A 704 -17.62 -15.38 15.08
CA PHE A 704 -18.68 -14.37 15.02
C PHE A 704 -18.23 -13.18 15.86
N PRO A 705 -17.68 -12.12 15.26
CA PRO A 705 -17.20 -10.96 16.02
C PRO A 705 -18.31 -10.39 16.91
N PHE A 706 -17.94 -10.01 18.14
CA PHE A 706 -18.83 -9.46 19.16
C PHE A 706 -19.94 -10.41 19.68
N GLY A 707 -19.94 -11.71 19.32
CA GLY A 707 -20.84 -12.71 19.87
C GLY A 707 -20.11 -13.68 20.81
N ASP A 708 -20.62 -13.95 22.01
CA ASP A 708 -20.04 -14.99 22.87
C ASP A 708 -20.52 -16.37 22.40
N LEU A 709 -19.61 -17.21 21.90
CA LEU A 709 -19.94 -18.55 21.39
C LEU A 709 -19.65 -19.68 22.39
N ARG A 710 -19.08 -19.38 23.57
CA ARG A 710 -18.59 -20.41 24.50
C ARG A 710 -19.69 -21.34 24.99
N SER A 711 -20.91 -20.85 25.14
CA SER A 711 -22.08 -21.65 25.55
C SER A 711 -22.98 -22.09 24.40
N ALA A 712 -22.63 -21.78 23.15
CA ALA A 712 -23.46 -22.10 22.00
C ALA A 712 -23.45 -23.63 21.73
N PRO A 713 -24.63 -24.27 21.56
CA PRO A 713 -24.69 -25.65 21.07
C PRO A 713 -24.28 -25.69 19.60
N VAL A 714 -23.55 -26.74 19.21
CA VAL A 714 -23.07 -26.93 17.83
C VAL A 714 -23.51 -28.30 17.31
N ARG A 715 -24.08 -28.30 16.11
CA ARG A 715 -24.57 -29.51 15.42
C ARG A 715 -24.16 -29.50 13.96
N ILE A 716 -23.92 -30.68 13.40
CA ILE A 716 -23.71 -30.88 11.97
C ILE A 716 -24.86 -31.73 11.44
N LYS A 717 -25.40 -31.38 10.28
CA LYS A 717 -26.28 -32.27 9.51
C LYS A 717 -25.49 -32.84 8.33
N ARG A 718 -25.26 -34.16 8.33
CA ARG A 718 -24.51 -34.92 7.32
C ARG A 718 -25.39 -36.01 6.74
N GLY A 719 -25.61 -36.02 5.42
CA GLY A 719 -26.43 -37.04 4.76
C GLY A 719 -27.83 -37.21 5.37
N GLY A 720 -28.42 -36.12 5.88
CA GLY A 720 -29.71 -36.15 6.58
C GLY A 720 -29.65 -36.40 8.09
N MET A 721 -28.57 -36.99 8.60
CA MET A 721 -28.36 -37.31 10.02
C MET A 721 -27.82 -36.11 10.81
N TRP A 722 -28.25 -35.98 12.07
CA TRP A 722 -27.75 -34.97 13.00
C TRP A 722 -26.62 -35.53 13.87
N LEU A 723 -25.49 -34.82 13.90
CA LEU A 723 -24.35 -35.09 14.77
C LEU A 723 -24.23 -33.94 15.77
N GLN A 724 -24.36 -34.25 17.07
CA GLN A 724 -24.11 -33.30 18.15
C GLN A 724 -22.61 -33.25 18.42
N LEU A 725 -22.03 -32.06 18.51
CA LEU A 725 -20.64 -31.89 18.90
C LEU A 725 -20.53 -31.48 20.38
N SER A 726 -19.46 -31.95 21.04
CA SER A 726 -19.13 -31.65 22.44
C SER A 726 -17.65 -31.31 22.58
N GLU A 727 -17.28 -30.63 23.67
CA GLU A 727 -15.88 -30.27 23.94
C GLU A 727 -14.98 -31.52 23.91
N GLY A 728 -13.87 -31.45 23.17
CA GLY A 728 -12.94 -32.58 22.98
C GLY A 728 -13.40 -33.63 21.96
N ALA A 729 -14.65 -33.58 21.48
CA ALA A 729 -15.20 -34.51 20.49
C ALA A 729 -15.83 -33.72 19.32
N GLY A 730 -14.99 -33.40 18.33
CA GLY A 730 -15.40 -32.62 17.15
C GLY A 730 -15.47 -31.11 17.37
N LEU A 731 -15.28 -30.63 18.61
CA LEU A 731 -15.41 -29.21 18.96
C LEU A 731 -14.40 -28.83 20.06
N ARG A 732 -13.75 -27.67 19.89
CA ARG A 732 -12.92 -27.01 20.91
C ARG A 732 -13.33 -25.55 21.06
N ARG A 733 -13.44 -25.09 22.32
CA ARG A 733 -13.78 -23.71 22.68
C ARG A 733 -12.56 -23.01 23.27
N PRO A 734 -11.89 -22.12 22.52
CA PRO A 734 -10.74 -21.39 23.04
C PRO A 734 -11.19 -20.45 24.18
N PRO A 735 -10.74 -20.63 25.44
CA PRO A 735 -11.20 -19.82 26.57
C PRO A 735 -10.84 -18.34 26.41
N GLN A 736 -9.75 -18.03 25.71
CA GLN A 736 -9.26 -16.68 25.45
C GLN A 736 -9.97 -15.96 24.28
N ALA A 737 -10.68 -16.69 23.41
CA ALA A 737 -11.26 -16.13 22.18
C ALA A 737 -12.76 -16.43 22.11
N ARG A 738 -13.53 -15.67 22.91
CA ARG A 738 -14.97 -15.88 23.11
C ARG A 738 -15.80 -15.80 21.83
N TRP A 739 -15.32 -15.11 20.81
CA TRP A 739 -16.01 -14.99 19.52
C TRP A 739 -15.88 -16.23 18.64
N SER A 740 -15.14 -17.25 19.08
CA SER A 740 -14.60 -18.26 18.20
C SER A 740 -14.85 -19.69 18.66
N LEU A 741 -14.88 -20.60 17.68
CA LEU A 741 -15.00 -22.05 17.85
C LEU A 741 -14.02 -22.75 16.90
N TYR A 742 -13.55 -23.93 17.30
CA TYR A 742 -12.81 -24.84 16.43
C TYR A 742 -13.62 -26.12 16.24
N ILE A 743 -13.96 -26.44 14.99
CA ILE A 743 -14.81 -27.57 14.61
C ILE A 743 -13.98 -28.54 13.77
N SER A 744 -13.92 -29.81 14.14
CA SER A 744 -13.10 -30.82 13.45
C SER A 744 -13.92 -31.86 12.68
N GLY A 745 -13.31 -32.42 11.64
CA GLY A 745 -13.86 -33.56 10.89
C GLY A 745 -15.06 -33.24 9.99
N LEU A 746 -15.16 -32.01 9.47
CA LEU A 746 -16.17 -31.61 8.49
C LEU A 746 -15.90 -32.22 7.11
N ARG A 747 -16.94 -32.36 6.29
CA ARG A 747 -16.90 -32.83 4.90
C ARG A 747 -17.65 -31.86 3.98
N SER A 748 -17.31 -31.87 2.69
CA SER A 748 -18.12 -31.15 1.69
C SER A 748 -19.58 -31.65 1.72
N GLY A 749 -20.53 -30.73 1.66
CA GLY A 749 -21.96 -30.96 1.82
C GLY A 749 -22.49 -30.94 3.26
N ASP A 750 -21.62 -30.91 4.27
CA ASP A 750 -22.06 -30.79 5.67
C ASP A 750 -22.73 -29.44 5.92
N ARG A 751 -23.86 -29.47 6.65
CA ARG A 751 -24.52 -28.26 7.15
C ARG A 751 -24.22 -28.03 8.62
N VAL A 752 -23.53 -26.94 8.90
CA VAL A 752 -23.13 -26.52 10.26
C VAL A 752 -24.24 -25.68 10.87
N PHE A 753 -24.54 -25.93 12.14
CA PHE A 753 -25.47 -25.16 12.97
C PHE A 753 -24.81 -24.76 14.28
N VAL A 754 -24.87 -23.48 14.63
CA VAL A 754 -24.43 -22.94 15.93
C VAL A 754 -25.62 -22.21 16.54
N GLY A 755 -25.91 -22.47 17.81
CA GLY A 755 -27.08 -21.91 18.49
C GLY A 755 -28.38 -22.68 18.22
N GLN A 756 -29.52 -21.99 18.20
CA GLN A 756 -30.86 -22.59 18.15
C GLN A 756 -31.42 -22.63 16.71
N PRO A 757 -31.59 -23.81 16.09
CA PRO A 757 -32.05 -23.92 14.70
C PRO A 757 -33.45 -23.34 14.45
N GLU A 758 -34.34 -23.44 15.44
CA GLU A 758 -35.74 -22.96 15.34
C GLU A 758 -35.84 -21.47 15.06
N VAL A 759 -34.90 -20.69 15.60
CA VAL A 759 -34.86 -19.22 15.47
C VAL A 759 -34.49 -18.80 14.05
N LEU A 760 -33.81 -19.67 13.29
CA LEU A 760 -33.33 -19.42 11.93
C LEU A 760 -34.43 -19.52 10.87
N ARG A 761 -35.54 -20.21 11.14
CA ARG A 761 -36.66 -20.37 10.18
C ARG A 761 -37.20 -19.03 9.66
N LYS A 762 -37.10 -17.98 10.47
CA LYS A 762 -37.56 -16.61 10.15
C LYS A 762 -36.44 -15.67 9.66
N SER A 763 -35.22 -16.16 9.50
CA SER A 763 -34.09 -15.34 9.02
C SER A 763 -33.98 -15.36 7.49
N SER A 764 -33.62 -14.22 6.90
CA SER A 764 -33.27 -14.10 5.49
C SER A 764 -31.95 -14.82 5.20
N VAL A 765 -31.79 -15.33 3.98
CA VAL A 765 -30.49 -15.81 3.50
C VAL A 765 -29.55 -14.62 3.38
N GLY A 766 -28.38 -14.71 4.01
CA GLY A 766 -27.32 -13.71 3.92
C GLY A 766 -26.47 -13.89 2.65
N SER A 767 -25.68 -12.87 2.32
CA SER A 767 -24.73 -12.97 1.20
C SER A 767 -23.50 -13.77 1.59
N THR A 768 -22.95 -14.60 0.71
CA THR A 768 -21.71 -15.36 0.94
C THR A 768 -20.65 -15.16 -0.14
N THR A 769 -21.01 -14.44 -1.20
CA THR A 769 -20.14 -14.21 -2.37
C THR A 769 -20.08 -12.73 -2.70
N PRO A 770 -18.92 -12.22 -3.16
CA PRO A 770 -18.87 -10.87 -3.71
C PRO A 770 -19.76 -10.78 -4.96
N PRO A 771 -20.33 -9.60 -5.23
CA PRO A 771 -21.19 -9.38 -6.41
C PRO A 771 -20.41 -9.25 -7.74
N LEU A 772 -19.13 -8.89 -7.68
CA LEU A 772 -18.23 -8.78 -8.84
C LEU A 772 -17.15 -9.86 -8.75
N MET A 773 -17.53 -11.06 -9.17
CA MET A 773 -16.64 -12.21 -9.22
C MET A 773 -15.96 -12.35 -10.58
N HIS A 774 -14.80 -13.00 -10.58
CA HIS A 774 -14.17 -13.50 -11.79
C HIS A 774 -15.21 -14.28 -12.62
N GLY A 775 -15.39 -13.84 -13.87
CA GLY A 775 -16.49 -14.27 -14.73
C GLY A 775 -16.02 -14.97 -16.01
N PHE A 776 -16.96 -15.63 -16.68
CA PHE A 776 -16.70 -16.31 -17.95
C PHE A 776 -16.91 -15.43 -19.19
N ALA A 777 -17.32 -14.17 -19.03
CA ALA A 777 -17.48 -13.27 -20.16
C ALA A 777 -16.11 -12.75 -20.60
N VAL A 778 -15.87 -12.69 -21.91
CA VAL A 778 -14.74 -11.92 -22.45
C VAL A 778 -15.16 -10.45 -22.45
N PRO A 779 -14.46 -9.56 -21.73
CA PRO A 779 -14.81 -8.15 -21.71
C PRO A 779 -14.51 -7.53 -23.09
N SER A 780 -15.34 -6.58 -23.51
CA SER A 780 -15.05 -5.78 -24.70
C SER A 780 -14.04 -4.70 -24.34
N VAL A 781 -12.90 -4.69 -25.03
CA VAL A 781 -11.82 -3.72 -24.83
C VAL A 781 -11.41 -3.14 -26.18
N HIS A 782 -12.21 -2.24 -26.74
CA HIS A 782 -11.89 -1.63 -28.04
C HIS A 782 -10.59 -0.80 -27.98
N PRO A 783 -9.74 -0.83 -29.04
CA PRO A 783 -9.90 -1.55 -30.31
C PRO A 783 -9.34 -2.99 -30.30
N PHE A 784 -8.96 -3.52 -29.14
CA PHE A 784 -8.45 -4.89 -29.00
C PHE A 784 -9.55 -5.94 -29.09
N GLN A 785 -9.16 -7.12 -29.56
CA GLN A 785 -9.98 -8.32 -29.56
C GLN A 785 -9.31 -9.37 -28.68
N ILE A 786 -9.82 -9.55 -27.46
CA ILE A 786 -9.38 -10.63 -26.57
C ILE A 786 -9.92 -11.96 -27.13
N LEU A 787 -9.03 -12.90 -27.38
CA LEU A 787 -9.37 -14.17 -28.03
C LEU A 787 -9.78 -15.21 -27.00
N ARG A 788 -10.69 -16.10 -27.41
CA ARG A 788 -11.04 -17.27 -26.60
C ARG A 788 -10.05 -18.38 -26.93
N LEU A 789 -9.21 -18.72 -25.95
CA LEU A 789 -8.40 -19.93 -25.99
C LEU A 789 -9.18 -21.04 -25.28
N ALA A 790 -9.24 -22.24 -25.85
CA ALA A 790 -9.73 -23.41 -25.15
C ALA A 790 -8.62 -23.83 -24.16
N PRO A 791 -8.86 -23.77 -22.84
CA PRO A 791 -7.83 -24.18 -21.89
C PRO A 791 -7.69 -25.71 -21.93
N ALA A 792 -6.45 -26.20 -21.83
CA ALA A 792 -6.13 -27.63 -21.96
C ALA A 792 -5.15 -28.17 -20.91
N SER A 793 -4.64 -27.34 -19.98
CA SER A 793 -3.80 -27.80 -18.87
C SER A 793 -4.05 -27.02 -17.56
N PRO A 794 -4.18 -27.70 -16.41
CA PRO A 794 -4.19 -27.03 -15.11
C PRO A 794 -2.82 -26.35 -14.89
N ALA A 795 -2.84 -25.16 -14.29
CA ALA A 795 -1.66 -24.53 -13.73
C ALA A 795 -1.85 -24.51 -12.21
N ARG A 796 -1.06 -25.30 -11.48
CA ARG A 796 -1.16 -25.39 -10.01
C ARG A 796 -0.86 -24.03 -9.39
N ARG A 797 -1.55 -23.63 -8.32
CA ARG A 797 -1.40 -22.34 -7.60
C ARG A 797 -1.11 -22.55 -6.13
N ASP A 798 -0.35 -23.59 -5.81
CA ASP A 798 -0.03 -24.01 -4.45
C ASP A 798 1.12 -23.20 -3.87
N TRP A 799 0.86 -22.50 -2.76
CA TRP A 799 1.85 -21.68 -2.06
C TRP A 799 2.96 -22.48 -1.36
N GLU A 800 2.83 -23.80 -1.26
CA GLU A 800 3.90 -24.67 -0.74
C GLU A 800 4.76 -25.26 -1.87
N ASP A 801 4.46 -24.97 -3.14
CA ASP A 801 5.20 -25.41 -4.33
C ASP A 801 5.80 -24.22 -5.08
N THR A 802 7.13 -24.06 -5.04
CA THR A 802 7.84 -22.92 -5.66
C THR A 802 7.82 -22.93 -7.20
N GLU A 803 7.45 -24.06 -7.82
CA GLU A 803 7.26 -24.17 -9.28
C GLU A 803 5.83 -23.81 -9.70
N SER A 804 4.93 -23.57 -8.74
CA SER A 804 3.54 -23.25 -9.00
C SER A 804 3.35 -21.81 -9.49
N TRP A 805 2.13 -21.55 -9.96
CA TRP A 805 1.62 -20.24 -10.37
C TRP A 805 0.90 -19.53 -9.21
N ALA A 806 1.29 -19.82 -7.97
CA ALA A 806 0.73 -19.14 -6.80
C ALA A 806 0.86 -17.61 -6.94
N GLY A 807 -0.21 -16.91 -6.55
CA GLY A 807 -0.31 -15.47 -6.73
C GLY A 807 -0.65 -15.02 -8.16
N LEU A 808 -0.82 -15.91 -9.15
CA LEU A 808 -1.41 -15.53 -10.43
C LEU A 808 -2.93 -15.37 -10.26
N TRP A 809 -3.39 -14.12 -10.33
CA TRP A 809 -4.81 -13.78 -10.19
C TRP A 809 -5.56 -13.77 -11.52
N GLU A 810 -6.85 -14.04 -11.42
CA GLU A 810 -7.77 -14.07 -12.56
C GLU A 810 -8.30 -12.68 -12.89
N GLY A 811 -8.94 -12.56 -14.06
CA GLY A 811 -9.57 -11.31 -14.50
C GLY A 811 -8.80 -10.63 -15.64
N LEU A 812 -9.20 -9.40 -15.93
CA LEU A 812 -8.64 -8.57 -16.98
C LEU A 812 -7.41 -7.82 -16.45
N HIS A 813 -6.31 -7.91 -17.19
CA HIS A 813 -5.05 -7.24 -16.89
C HIS A 813 -4.67 -6.32 -18.04
N PHE A 814 -3.96 -5.25 -17.74
CA PHE A 814 -3.25 -4.45 -18.73
C PHE A 814 -1.76 -4.47 -18.44
N ARG A 815 -0.94 -4.72 -19.46
CA ARG A 815 0.52 -4.54 -19.37
C ARG A 815 1.00 -3.84 -20.62
N TYR A 816 1.77 -2.77 -20.44
CA TYR A 816 2.38 -2.03 -21.55
C TYR A 816 1.36 -1.50 -22.59
N GLY A 817 0.09 -1.33 -22.19
CA GLY A 817 -1.03 -0.92 -23.04
C GLY A 817 -1.79 -2.07 -23.70
N VAL A 818 -1.45 -3.33 -23.43
CA VAL A 818 -2.10 -4.52 -23.99
C VAL A 818 -3.02 -5.15 -22.94
N PRO A 819 -4.33 -5.30 -23.23
CA PRO A 819 -5.21 -6.07 -22.38
C PRO A 819 -5.03 -7.57 -22.59
N TYR A 820 -5.05 -8.36 -21.53
CA TYR A 820 -5.16 -9.81 -21.61
C TYR A 820 -6.00 -10.35 -20.45
N LEU A 821 -6.65 -11.48 -20.66
CA LEU A 821 -7.62 -12.05 -19.73
C LEU A 821 -7.11 -13.40 -19.24
N ILE A 822 -6.84 -13.51 -17.94
CA ILE A 822 -6.54 -14.78 -17.27
C ILE A 822 -7.85 -15.36 -16.77
N ARG A 823 -8.16 -16.62 -17.10
CA ARG A 823 -9.45 -17.26 -16.79
C ARG A 823 -9.26 -18.62 -16.16
N THR A 824 -10.10 -18.96 -15.19
CA THR A 824 -10.38 -20.36 -14.83
C THR A 824 -11.80 -20.76 -15.21
N SER A 825 -12.08 -22.06 -15.16
CA SER A 825 -13.44 -22.61 -15.29
C SER A 825 -14.05 -23.14 -13.99
N ARG A 826 -13.60 -22.68 -12.82
CA ARG A 826 -13.75 -23.34 -11.50
C ARG A 826 -12.97 -24.67 -11.48
N GLY A 827 -11.67 -24.60 -11.22
CA GLY A 827 -10.80 -25.79 -11.13
C GLY A 827 -10.41 -26.41 -12.48
N GLY A 828 -10.92 -25.90 -13.59
CA GLY A 828 -10.45 -26.30 -14.92
C GLY A 828 -9.23 -25.50 -15.39
N PRO A 829 -8.66 -25.87 -16.55
CA PRO A 829 -7.34 -25.44 -16.97
C PRO A 829 -7.20 -23.90 -17.09
N LEU A 830 -6.05 -23.37 -16.66
CA LEU A 830 -5.72 -21.93 -16.66
C LEU A 830 -5.06 -21.48 -17.96
N ALA A 831 -4.49 -22.43 -18.68
CA ALA A 831 -3.71 -22.20 -19.88
C ALA A 831 -4.01 -23.28 -20.93
N GLY A 832 -3.73 -22.96 -22.19
CA GLY A 832 -3.63 -23.95 -23.25
C GLY A 832 -2.22 -24.56 -23.27
N ALA A 833 -2.15 -25.85 -23.61
CA ALA A 833 -0.91 -26.58 -23.85
C ALA A 833 -0.97 -27.25 -25.24
N GLY A 834 0.20 -27.55 -25.82
CA GLY A 834 0.26 -28.16 -27.15
C GLY A 834 -0.23 -27.19 -28.23
N GLN A 835 -1.10 -27.65 -29.14
CA GLN A 835 -1.69 -26.85 -30.20
C GLN A 835 -3.09 -26.33 -29.79
N ILE A 836 -3.25 -25.02 -29.79
CA ILE A 836 -4.45 -24.29 -29.36
C ILE A 836 -5.08 -23.64 -30.58
N LYS A 837 -6.38 -23.88 -30.80
CA LYS A 837 -7.15 -23.24 -31.88
C LYS A 837 -7.46 -21.79 -31.52
N ILE A 838 -7.27 -20.88 -32.47
CA ILE A 838 -7.70 -19.49 -32.39
C ILE A 838 -9.11 -19.36 -32.97
N SER A 839 -10.06 -18.89 -32.17
CA SER A 839 -11.44 -18.67 -32.61
C SER A 839 -12.04 -17.36 -32.08
N PRO A 840 -12.48 -16.45 -32.96
CA PRO A 840 -12.31 -16.49 -34.41
C PRO A 840 -10.83 -16.30 -34.82
N PRO A 841 -10.42 -16.80 -36.00
CA PRO A 841 -9.10 -16.56 -36.57
C PRO A 841 -8.77 -15.07 -36.71
N VAL A 842 -7.49 -14.73 -36.60
CA VAL A 842 -7.01 -13.34 -36.75
C VAL A 842 -6.54 -13.12 -38.18
N VAL A 843 -7.16 -12.16 -38.88
CA VAL A 843 -6.83 -11.82 -40.27
C VAL A 843 -5.89 -10.62 -40.31
N GLY A 844 -4.81 -10.74 -41.07
CA GLY A 844 -3.82 -9.67 -41.24
C GLY A 844 -4.23 -8.60 -42.26
N PRO A 845 -3.65 -7.38 -42.19
CA PRO A 845 -2.56 -7.00 -41.30
C PRO A 845 -3.04 -6.82 -39.85
N ALA A 846 -2.37 -7.46 -38.90
CA ALA A 846 -2.70 -7.41 -37.47
C ALA A 846 -1.48 -7.73 -36.60
N VAL A 847 -1.56 -7.41 -35.32
CA VAL A 847 -0.61 -7.88 -34.30
C VAL A 847 -1.37 -8.76 -33.32
N LEU A 848 -0.86 -9.96 -33.09
CA LEU A 848 -1.34 -10.89 -32.08
C LEU A 848 -0.39 -10.85 -30.89
N TYR A 849 -0.84 -10.33 -29.76
CA TYR A 849 -0.09 -10.36 -28.50
C TYR A 849 -0.40 -11.65 -27.76
N VAL A 850 0.64 -12.42 -27.45
CA VAL A 850 0.51 -13.73 -26.79
C VAL A 850 1.15 -13.63 -25.40
N ALA A 851 0.37 -14.01 -24.37
CA ALA A 851 0.85 -14.15 -23.00
C ALA A 851 1.13 -15.63 -22.71
N TYR A 852 2.39 -15.97 -22.44
CA TYR A 852 2.85 -17.36 -22.30
C TYR A 852 3.87 -17.54 -21.18
N GLY A 853 3.94 -18.75 -20.63
CA GLY A 853 4.88 -19.08 -19.57
C GLY A 853 6.32 -19.14 -20.08
N TYR A 854 7.24 -18.51 -19.35
CA TYR A 854 8.67 -18.61 -19.65
C TYR A 854 9.18 -20.04 -19.43
N LEU A 855 9.95 -20.55 -20.38
CA LEU A 855 10.69 -21.81 -20.24
C LEU A 855 12.21 -21.52 -20.20
N PRO A 856 12.96 -22.10 -19.25
CA PRO A 856 14.41 -21.96 -19.19
C PRO A 856 15.15 -22.38 -20.48
N SER A 857 14.55 -23.30 -21.26
CA SER A 857 15.07 -23.73 -22.57
C SER A 857 15.09 -22.61 -23.64
N GLY A 858 14.42 -21.48 -23.39
CA GLY A 858 14.27 -20.39 -24.36
C GLY A 858 13.25 -20.68 -25.47
N SER A 859 12.51 -21.79 -25.38
CA SER A 859 11.44 -22.11 -26.32
C SER A 859 10.30 -21.07 -26.24
N VAL A 860 9.74 -20.71 -27.39
CA VAL A 860 8.67 -19.71 -27.53
C VAL A 860 7.47 -20.29 -28.28
N PRO A 861 6.24 -19.79 -28.06
CA PRO A 861 5.08 -20.22 -28.82
C PRO A 861 5.23 -19.84 -30.31
N VAL A 862 4.69 -20.68 -31.20
CA VAL A 862 4.60 -20.40 -32.65
C VAL A 862 3.15 -20.26 -33.07
N VAL A 863 2.86 -19.29 -33.94
CA VAL A 863 1.51 -19.05 -34.47
C VAL A 863 1.40 -19.65 -35.87
N GLY A 864 0.47 -20.58 -36.05
CA GLY A 864 0.14 -21.13 -37.36
C GLY A 864 -0.75 -20.15 -38.14
N ALA A 865 -0.34 -19.83 -39.36
CA ALA A 865 -1.08 -18.95 -40.26
C ALA A 865 -1.18 -19.52 -41.68
N VAL A 866 -2.34 -19.35 -42.30
CA VAL A 866 -2.60 -19.70 -43.70
C VAL A 866 -2.58 -18.43 -44.54
N GLY A 867 -1.67 -18.34 -45.49
CA GLY A 867 -1.56 -17.21 -46.41
C GLY A 867 -1.66 -17.63 -47.88
N PRO A 868 -1.42 -16.70 -48.83
CA PRO A 868 -1.56 -16.97 -50.27
C PRO A 868 -0.63 -18.07 -50.79
N ARG A 869 0.51 -18.31 -50.11
CA ARG A 869 1.52 -19.31 -50.48
C ARG A 869 1.41 -20.61 -49.65
N GLY A 870 0.32 -20.80 -48.91
CA GLY A 870 0.10 -21.95 -48.04
C GLY A 870 0.29 -21.66 -46.55
N ARG A 871 0.46 -22.72 -45.75
CA ARG A 871 0.57 -22.65 -44.29
C ARG A 871 2.01 -22.30 -43.87
N THR A 872 2.13 -21.39 -42.92
CA THR A 872 3.40 -20.91 -42.36
C THR A 872 3.32 -20.84 -40.83
N THR A 873 4.49 -20.77 -40.17
CA THR A 873 4.60 -20.57 -38.72
C THR A 873 5.30 -19.25 -38.43
N LEU A 874 4.70 -18.44 -37.57
CA LEU A 874 5.19 -17.12 -37.19
C LEU A 874 5.69 -17.17 -35.73
N LYS A 875 6.79 -16.47 -35.44
CA LYS A 875 7.39 -16.39 -34.10
C LYS A 875 7.16 -15.01 -33.46
N PRO A 876 7.17 -14.92 -32.13
CA PRO A 876 7.18 -13.64 -31.42
C PRO A 876 8.44 -12.82 -31.69
N GLU A 877 8.29 -11.50 -31.66
CA GLU A 877 9.42 -10.56 -31.79
C GLU A 877 10.23 -10.52 -30.49
N ALA A 878 11.49 -10.96 -30.56
CA ALA A 878 12.35 -11.09 -29.38
C ALA A 878 12.65 -9.73 -28.74
N ALA A 879 12.89 -8.68 -29.55
CA ALA A 879 13.15 -7.32 -29.10
C ALA A 879 11.93 -6.61 -28.48
N GLN A 880 10.75 -7.25 -28.50
CA GLN A 880 9.49 -6.75 -27.95
C GLN A 880 8.85 -7.76 -26.99
N THR A 881 9.61 -8.75 -26.50
CA THR A 881 9.13 -9.69 -25.49
C THR A 881 9.38 -9.13 -24.09
N ALA A 882 8.33 -8.93 -23.29
CA ALA A 882 8.44 -8.31 -21.97
C ALA A 882 7.87 -9.20 -20.86
N LEU A 883 8.38 -9.04 -19.64
CA LEU A 883 7.81 -9.67 -18.45
C LEU A 883 6.46 -9.01 -18.14
N ALA A 884 5.38 -9.79 -18.21
CA ALA A 884 4.02 -9.32 -17.90
C ALA A 884 3.64 -9.58 -16.43
N TRP A 885 4.12 -10.69 -15.88
CA TRP A 885 3.91 -11.07 -14.49
C TRP A 885 5.02 -12.02 -14.05
N ARG A 886 5.42 -11.94 -12.79
CA ARG A 886 6.25 -12.94 -12.13
C ARG A 886 5.56 -13.35 -10.83
N ALA A 887 5.72 -14.62 -10.46
CA ALA A 887 5.33 -15.08 -9.15
C ALA A 887 6.11 -14.32 -8.08
N TRP A 888 5.47 -14.11 -6.94
CA TRP A 888 6.03 -13.37 -5.82
C TRP A 888 5.44 -13.93 -4.52
N PRO A 889 6.24 -14.18 -3.47
CA PRO A 889 7.61 -13.69 -3.21
C PRO A 889 8.75 -14.35 -4.03
N PRO A 890 10.01 -13.87 -3.91
CA PRO A 890 11.16 -14.34 -4.69
C PRO A 890 11.40 -15.86 -4.87
N PRO A 891 11.05 -16.78 -3.93
CA PRO A 891 11.26 -18.22 -4.16
C PRO A 891 10.52 -18.79 -5.37
N PHE A 892 9.40 -18.20 -5.78
CA PHE A 892 8.60 -18.74 -6.85
C PHE A 892 9.21 -18.42 -8.22
N LYS A 893 9.21 -19.42 -9.12
CA LYS A 893 9.91 -19.33 -10.40
C LYS A 893 9.02 -19.01 -11.58
N ALA A 894 7.70 -19.17 -11.45
CA ALA A 894 6.78 -18.96 -12.56
C ALA A 894 6.81 -17.51 -13.07
N ARG A 895 6.87 -17.36 -14.39
CA ARG A 895 6.93 -16.06 -15.08
C ARG A 895 6.05 -16.11 -16.32
N LEU A 896 5.30 -15.03 -16.55
CA LEU A 896 4.49 -14.81 -17.72
C LEU A 896 5.14 -13.74 -18.59
N LEU A 897 5.39 -14.07 -19.86
CA LEU A 897 5.87 -13.13 -20.87
C LEU A 897 4.74 -12.69 -21.77
N LEU A 898 4.81 -11.46 -22.25
CA LEU A 898 3.94 -10.91 -23.28
C LEU A 898 4.78 -10.54 -24.49
N ALA A 899 4.42 -11.06 -25.66
CA ALA A 899 5.14 -10.79 -26.89
C ALA A 899 4.21 -10.60 -28.09
N PRO A 900 4.55 -9.71 -29.04
CA PRO A 900 3.80 -9.52 -30.26
C PRO A 900 4.22 -10.52 -31.35
N VAL A 901 3.24 -10.98 -32.12
CA VAL A 901 3.41 -11.77 -33.35
C VAL A 901 2.72 -11.03 -34.49
N HIS A 902 3.47 -10.65 -35.52
CA HIS A 902 2.94 -9.90 -36.66
C HIS A 902 2.25 -10.83 -37.65
N ILE A 903 0.98 -10.57 -37.96
CA ILE A 903 0.20 -11.31 -38.96
C ILE A 903 0.21 -10.52 -40.27
N PRO A 904 0.86 -11.03 -41.34
CA PRO A 904 0.97 -10.32 -42.61
C PRO A 904 -0.38 -10.11 -43.30
N ALA A 905 -0.48 -9.06 -44.12
CA ALA A 905 -1.65 -8.85 -44.98
C ALA A 905 -1.93 -10.09 -45.84
N GLY A 906 -3.22 -10.46 -45.97
CA GLY A 906 -3.63 -11.65 -46.72
C GLY A 906 -3.40 -12.99 -46.00
N SER A 907 -2.84 -13.00 -44.79
CA SER A 907 -2.68 -14.19 -43.96
C SER A 907 -3.76 -14.27 -42.87
N ARG A 908 -4.10 -15.50 -42.46
CA ARG A 908 -5.06 -15.81 -41.40
C ARG A 908 -4.41 -16.71 -40.35
N ALA A 909 -4.22 -16.20 -39.14
CA ALA A 909 -3.73 -16.98 -38.01
C ALA A 909 -4.88 -17.76 -37.35
N ASP A 910 -4.71 -19.08 -37.20
CA ASP A 910 -5.75 -20.00 -36.73
C ASP A 910 -5.33 -20.90 -35.56
N SER A 911 -4.05 -20.90 -35.20
CA SER A 911 -3.51 -21.78 -34.16
C SER A 911 -2.29 -21.19 -33.46
N ILE A 912 -2.08 -21.55 -32.20
CA ILE A 912 -0.87 -21.29 -31.41
C ILE A 912 -0.34 -22.64 -30.93
N SER A 913 0.94 -22.95 -31.16
CA SER A 913 1.57 -24.18 -30.67
C SER A 913 2.71 -23.85 -29.73
N PHE A 914 2.73 -24.47 -28.55
CA PHE A 914 3.84 -24.32 -27.60
C PHE A 914 4.16 -25.65 -26.92
N PRO A 915 4.94 -26.53 -27.57
CA PRO A 915 5.32 -27.82 -27.00
C PRO A 915 6.06 -27.63 -25.66
N GLY A 916 5.61 -28.32 -24.61
CA GLY A 916 6.19 -28.23 -23.26
C GLY A 916 5.90 -26.93 -22.50
N GLY A 917 5.20 -25.97 -23.11
CA GLY A 917 4.89 -24.67 -22.51
C GLY A 917 3.40 -24.40 -22.37
N LEU A 918 3.08 -23.29 -21.68
CA LEU A 918 1.71 -22.87 -21.39
C LEU A 918 1.41 -21.51 -22.04
N VAL A 919 0.26 -21.39 -22.69
CA VAL A 919 -0.26 -20.12 -23.23
C VAL A 919 -1.49 -19.71 -22.43
N PHE A 920 -1.42 -18.56 -21.77
CA PHE A 920 -2.45 -18.10 -20.84
C PHE A 920 -3.49 -17.20 -21.53
N ALA A 921 -3.05 -16.36 -22.45
CA ALA A 921 -3.95 -15.44 -23.13
C ALA A 921 -3.42 -15.03 -24.51
N ALA A 922 -4.33 -14.59 -25.36
CA ALA A 922 -3.99 -13.98 -26.64
C ALA A 922 -4.97 -12.85 -26.97
N THR A 923 -4.43 -11.73 -27.46
CA THR A 923 -5.20 -10.53 -27.80
C THR A 923 -4.75 -10.01 -29.15
N ALA A 924 -5.69 -9.78 -30.07
CA ALA A 924 -5.42 -9.24 -31.38
C ALA A 924 -5.70 -7.72 -31.46
N LEU A 925 -4.91 -7.02 -32.26
CA LEU A 925 -5.13 -5.64 -32.66
C LEU A 925 -4.99 -5.52 -34.18
N SER A 926 -6.01 -5.00 -34.86
CA SER A 926 -5.94 -4.85 -36.32
C SER A 926 -4.92 -3.79 -36.71
N GLY A 927 -4.16 -4.05 -37.77
CA GLY A 927 -3.16 -3.16 -38.36
C GLY A 927 -3.76 -2.07 -39.25
N SER A 928 -5.02 -1.68 -39.00
CA SER A 928 -5.67 -0.58 -39.72
C SER A 928 -4.93 0.75 -39.48
N SER A 929 -5.02 1.69 -40.41
CA SER A 929 -4.39 3.02 -40.29
C SER A 929 -4.78 3.74 -39.00
N LYS A 930 -6.01 3.52 -38.50
CA LYS A 930 -6.51 4.06 -37.23
C LYS A 930 -5.76 3.55 -36.00
N ASN A 931 -5.27 2.32 -36.04
CA ASN A 931 -4.62 1.65 -34.91
C ASN A 931 -3.09 1.74 -34.93
N LEU A 932 -2.47 2.16 -36.04
CA LEU A 932 -1.01 2.29 -36.15
C LEU A 932 -0.37 3.13 -35.03
N PRO A 933 -0.95 4.27 -34.58
CA PRO A 933 -0.39 5.01 -33.44
C PRO A 933 -0.38 4.21 -32.13
N LEU A 934 -1.43 3.43 -31.88
CA LEU A 934 -1.53 2.56 -30.70
C LEU A 934 -0.51 1.42 -30.78
N ILE A 935 -0.39 0.75 -31.93
CA ILE A 935 0.61 -0.32 -32.16
C ILE A 935 2.02 0.22 -31.90
N ARG A 936 2.37 1.39 -32.44
CA ARG A 936 3.69 2.02 -32.21
C ARG A 936 3.92 2.32 -30.73
N THR A 937 2.89 2.78 -30.02
CA THR A 937 2.98 3.07 -28.59
C THR A 937 3.20 1.81 -27.77
N VAL A 938 2.42 0.76 -28.03
CA VAL A 938 2.55 -0.55 -27.37
C VAL A 938 3.93 -1.16 -27.65
N ASN A 939 4.37 -1.20 -28.90
CA ASN A 939 5.67 -1.78 -29.26
C ASN A 939 6.83 -1.02 -28.59
N ARG A 940 6.76 0.30 -28.49
CA ARG A 940 7.76 1.09 -27.76
C ARG A 940 7.78 0.74 -26.27
N ASN A 941 6.62 0.59 -25.64
CA ASN A 941 6.53 0.19 -24.24
C ASN A 941 7.11 -1.22 -24.03
N LEU A 942 6.80 -2.16 -24.93
CA LEU A 942 7.33 -3.52 -24.90
C LEU A 942 8.85 -3.57 -25.11
N THR A 943 9.40 -2.78 -26.04
CA THR A 943 10.85 -2.68 -26.23
C THR A 943 11.56 -2.12 -24.99
N LYS A 944 10.98 -1.09 -24.35
CA LYS A 944 11.53 -0.57 -23.08
C LYS A 944 11.53 -1.67 -22.02
N ALA A 945 10.42 -2.38 -21.86
CA ALA A 945 10.28 -3.44 -20.86
C ALA A 945 11.10 -4.71 -21.17
N ASN A 946 11.43 -4.96 -22.44
CA ASN A 946 12.32 -6.05 -22.83
C ASN A 946 13.71 -5.89 -22.22
N ALA A 947 14.23 -4.66 -22.11
CA ALA A 947 15.53 -4.41 -21.48
C ALA A 947 15.55 -4.85 -20.00
N ASP A 948 14.46 -4.60 -19.26
CA ASP A 948 14.31 -5.04 -17.87
C ASP A 948 14.20 -6.57 -17.78
N TRP A 949 13.49 -7.20 -18.72
CA TRP A 949 13.39 -8.65 -18.80
C TRP A 949 14.74 -9.32 -19.09
N VAL A 950 15.50 -8.80 -20.05
CA VAL A 950 16.85 -9.30 -20.39
C VAL A 950 17.78 -9.17 -19.19
N ARG A 951 17.73 -8.04 -18.48
CA ARG A 951 18.52 -7.85 -17.24
C ARG A 951 18.15 -8.87 -16.17
N LEU A 952 16.85 -9.08 -15.91
CA LEU A 952 16.38 -10.07 -14.94
C LEU A 952 16.81 -11.51 -15.32
N LEU A 953 16.78 -11.85 -16.60
CA LEU A 953 17.25 -13.15 -17.09
C LEU A 953 18.74 -13.35 -16.84
N ASP A 954 19.55 -12.34 -17.14
CA ASP A 954 20.99 -12.37 -16.88
C ASP A 954 21.29 -12.55 -15.39
N GLU A 955 20.62 -11.77 -14.53
CA GLU A 955 20.71 -11.94 -13.07
C GLU A 955 20.32 -13.35 -12.61
N THR A 956 19.20 -13.89 -13.12
CA THR A 956 18.74 -15.24 -12.76
C THR A 956 19.78 -16.31 -13.11
N ARG A 957 20.38 -16.21 -14.31
CA ARG A 957 21.43 -17.16 -14.76
C ARG A 957 22.68 -17.07 -13.89
N GLN A 958 23.04 -15.85 -13.48
CA GLN A 958 24.17 -15.62 -12.59
C GLN A 958 23.90 -16.20 -11.20
N ASP A 959 22.71 -15.98 -10.63
CA ASP A 959 22.30 -16.54 -9.34
C ASP A 959 22.33 -18.09 -9.38
N GLU A 960 21.86 -18.70 -10.47
CA GLU A 960 21.91 -20.16 -10.66
C GLU A 960 23.34 -20.70 -10.85
N ALA A 961 24.20 -19.96 -11.56
CA ALA A 961 25.61 -20.32 -11.70
C ALA A 961 26.33 -20.25 -10.34
N LEU A 962 26.10 -19.19 -9.58
CA LEU A 962 26.63 -19.02 -8.23
C LEU A 962 26.13 -20.11 -7.29
N ARG A 963 24.83 -20.42 -7.29
CA ARG A 963 24.26 -21.51 -6.50
C ARG A 963 24.94 -22.85 -6.83
N ARG A 964 25.13 -23.16 -8.12
CA ARG A 964 25.83 -24.39 -8.54
C ARG A 964 27.28 -24.43 -8.05
N ARG A 965 27.99 -23.30 -8.11
CA ARG A 965 29.38 -23.18 -7.65
C ARG A 965 29.52 -23.34 -6.14
N MET A 966 28.60 -22.75 -5.37
CA MET A 966 28.70 -22.70 -3.90
C MET A 966 28.12 -23.94 -3.21
N ARG A 967 27.18 -24.67 -3.83
CA ARG A 967 26.55 -25.88 -3.28
C ARG A 967 27.50 -26.98 -2.75
N PRO A 968 28.64 -27.30 -3.37
CA PRO A 968 29.55 -28.34 -2.83
C PRO A 968 30.32 -27.90 -1.58
N LEU A 969 30.34 -26.60 -1.26
CA LEU A 969 31.09 -26.07 -0.13
C LEU A 969 30.32 -26.30 1.20
N PRO A 970 31.02 -26.43 2.34
CA PRO A 970 30.39 -26.53 3.64
C PRO A 970 29.83 -25.18 4.10
N LEU A 971 28.71 -24.74 3.51
CA LEU A 971 28.08 -23.43 3.75
C LEU A 971 27.70 -23.18 5.21
N GLN A 972 27.43 -24.23 5.99
CA GLN A 972 27.21 -24.17 7.43
C GLN A 972 28.43 -23.65 8.21
N LYS A 973 29.63 -23.71 7.62
CA LYS A 973 30.86 -23.10 8.16
C LYS A 973 30.99 -21.60 7.87
N ILE A 974 29.97 -20.98 7.27
CA ILE A 974 29.87 -19.52 7.19
C ILE A 974 29.06 -19.02 8.39
N ALA A 975 29.64 -18.17 9.22
CA ALA A 975 28.93 -17.50 10.30
C ALA A 975 28.26 -16.21 9.79
N VAL A 976 26.99 -16.00 10.10
CA VAL A 976 26.32 -14.70 9.98
C VAL A 976 26.25 -14.09 11.37
N LEU A 977 26.86 -12.91 11.52
CA LEU A 977 26.95 -12.22 12.80
C LEU A 977 25.63 -11.50 13.15
N PRO A 978 25.26 -11.41 14.45
CA PRO A 978 24.13 -10.61 14.87
C PRO A 978 24.37 -9.11 14.58
N PRO A 979 23.31 -8.32 14.26
CA PRO A 979 21.88 -8.64 14.38
C PRO A 979 21.30 -9.53 13.27
N GLY A 980 22.10 -9.94 12.28
CA GLY A 980 21.71 -10.87 11.21
C GLY A 980 21.97 -10.31 9.81
N LEU A 981 21.34 -10.93 8.81
CA LEU A 981 21.40 -10.49 7.41
C LEU A 981 20.42 -9.33 7.16
N GLY A 982 20.95 -8.16 6.81
CA GLY A 982 20.18 -7.02 6.34
C GLY A 982 19.70 -7.17 4.89
N GLY A 983 19.17 -6.08 4.33
CA GLY A 983 18.65 -5.97 2.96
C GLY A 983 19.66 -5.47 1.91
N GLY A 984 20.96 -5.39 2.24
CA GLY A 984 21.99 -4.91 1.31
C GLY A 984 22.22 -5.84 0.10
N PRO A 985 22.78 -5.36 -1.02
CA PRO A 985 22.90 -6.14 -2.26
C PRO A 985 23.60 -7.50 -2.13
N LEU A 986 24.67 -7.59 -1.34
CA LEU A 986 25.35 -8.87 -1.09
C LEU A 986 24.47 -9.85 -0.31
N ALA A 987 23.73 -9.39 0.70
CA ALA A 987 22.78 -10.22 1.45
C ALA A 987 21.65 -10.75 0.56
N LEU A 988 21.17 -9.92 -0.38
CA LEU A 988 20.19 -10.33 -1.39
C LEU A 988 20.76 -11.41 -2.33
N MET A 989 21.99 -11.24 -2.81
CA MET A 989 22.68 -12.24 -3.64
C MET A 989 22.92 -13.55 -2.88
N LEU A 990 23.35 -13.50 -1.62
CA LEU A 990 23.50 -14.68 -0.74
C LEU A 990 22.16 -15.42 -0.57
N GLY A 991 21.08 -14.66 -0.39
CA GLY A 991 19.72 -15.18 -0.35
C GLY A 991 19.34 -15.89 -1.65
N ARG A 992 19.46 -15.20 -2.80
CA ARG A 992 19.12 -15.76 -4.12
C ARG A 992 19.98 -16.98 -4.47
N ALA A 993 21.23 -17.02 -4.04
CA ALA A 993 22.11 -18.18 -4.19
C ALA A 993 21.74 -19.36 -3.27
N GLY A 994 20.91 -19.16 -2.24
CA GLY A 994 20.55 -20.19 -1.25
C GLY A 994 21.52 -20.29 -0.07
N ILE A 995 22.58 -19.48 -0.06
CA ILE A 995 23.65 -19.53 0.95
C ILE A 995 23.16 -19.01 2.30
N ALA A 996 22.31 -17.99 2.29
CA ALA A 996 21.79 -17.33 3.50
C ALA A 996 20.93 -18.24 4.42
N ASP A 997 20.37 -19.32 3.87
CA ASP A 997 19.54 -20.28 4.59
C ASP A 997 20.38 -21.45 5.16
N GLU A 998 21.55 -21.73 4.58
CA GLU A 998 22.48 -22.77 5.04
C GLU A 998 23.58 -22.23 5.97
N ALA A 999 23.93 -20.95 5.85
CA ALA A 999 24.88 -20.29 6.74
C ALA A 999 24.39 -20.27 8.19
N THR A 1000 25.31 -20.47 9.14
CA THR A 1000 24.99 -20.50 10.56
C THR A 1000 24.79 -19.09 11.10
N ARG A 1001 23.55 -18.74 11.46
CA ARG A 1001 23.23 -17.48 12.12
C ARG A 1001 23.52 -17.59 13.61
N LEU A 1002 24.43 -16.76 14.10
CA LEU A 1002 24.81 -16.78 15.51
C LEU A 1002 23.86 -15.92 16.34
N SER A 1003 23.40 -16.45 17.47
CA SER A 1003 22.82 -15.63 18.53
C SER A 1003 23.90 -14.78 19.21
N PRO A 1004 23.54 -13.70 19.93
CA PRO A 1004 24.49 -12.94 20.73
C PRO A 1004 25.31 -13.82 21.70
N GLU A 1005 24.67 -14.83 22.31
CA GLU A 1005 25.32 -15.76 23.24
C GLU A 1005 26.29 -16.72 22.55
N GLN A 1006 25.99 -17.11 21.31
CA GLN A 1006 26.86 -17.95 20.49
C GLN A 1006 28.09 -17.17 19.99
N LEU A 1007 27.91 -15.88 19.67
CA LEU A 1007 29.00 -14.99 19.25
C LEU A 1007 30.12 -14.91 20.30
N VAL A 1008 29.76 -14.78 21.58
CA VAL A 1008 30.75 -14.62 22.67
C VAL A 1008 31.37 -15.94 23.14
N SER A 1009 30.81 -17.09 22.74
CA SER A 1009 31.31 -18.40 23.15
C SER A 1009 32.49 -18.85 22.28
N PRO A 1010 33.72 -18.97 22.83
CA PRO A 1010 34.89 -19.41 22.05
C PRO A 1010 34.75 -20.86 21.55
N ASP A 1011 34.01 -21.70 22.27
CA ASP A 1011 33.73 -23.07 21.86
C ASP A 1011 32.81 -23.13 20.64
N VAL A 1012 32.00 -22.09 20.40
CA VAL A 1012 31.08 -22.01 19.26
C VAL A 1012 31.69 -21.18 18.14
N PHE A 1013 32.04 -19.92 18.41
CA PHE A 1013 32.53 -18.98 17.41
C PHE A 1013 34.06 -18.90 17.41
N ASN A 1014 34.67 -19.63 16.47
CA ASN A 1014 36.10 -19.63 16.20
C ASN A 1014 36.39 -19.96 14.72
N PRO A 1015 37.61 -19.65 14.22
CA PRO A 1015 37.97 -19.87 12.81
C PRO A 1015 37.99 -21.32 12.34
N ALA A 1016 38.12 -22.29 13.25
CA ALA A 1016 38.10 -23.71 12.89
C ALA A 1016 36.67 -24.18 12.56
N LYS A 1017 35.67 -23.69 13.30
CA LYS A 1017 34.26 -23.93 13.01
C LYS A 1017 33.74 -23.04 11.87
N PHE A 1018 34.18 -21.79 11.85
CA PHE A 1018 33.75 -20.79 10.89
C PHE A 1018 34.94 -20.09 10.23
N PRO A 1019 35.49 -20.59 9.11
CA PRO A 1019 36.58 -19.93 8.40
C PRO A 1019 36.21 -18.52 7.89
N VAL A 1020 34.91 -18.27 7.70
CA VAL A 1020 34.35 -17.00 7.22
C VAL A 1020 33.23 -16.54 8.14
N ALA A 1021 33.24 -15.25 8.51
CA ALA A 1021 32.16 -14.56 9.18
C ALA A 1021 31.68 -13.35 8.35
N LEU A 1022 30.36 -13.17 8.27
CA LEU A 1022 29.71 -12.12 7.50
C LEU A 1022 29.04 -11.10 8.43
N PHE A 1023 29.40 -9.84 8.28
CA PHE A 1023 28.74 -8.70 8.91
C PHE A 1023 28.04 -7.84 7.87
N LEU A 1024 26.72 -8.05 7.73
CA LEU A 1024 25.88 -7.46 6.68
C LEU A 1024 24.63 -6.77 7.24
N PRO A 1025 24.73 -5.90 8.26
CA PRO A 1025 23.55 -5.31 8.90
C PRO A 1025 22.88 -4.24 8.02
N ASP A 1026 21.62 -3.96 8.37
CA ASP A 1026 20.96 -2.73 7.98
C ASP A 1026 21.43 -1.58 8.88
N GLY A 1027 22.40 -0.76 8.43
CA GLY A 1027 22.92 0.38 9.19
C GLY A 1027 24.36 0.20 9.72
N GLU A 1028 24.68 0.89 10.82
CA GLU A 1028 26.05 1.04 11.37
C GLU A 1028 26.25 0.34 12.73
N GLU A 1029 25.19 -0.27 13.28
CA GLU A 1029 25.15 -0.82 14.65
C GLU A 1029 25.82 -2.21 14.76
N TYR A 1030 26.47 -2.48 15.90
CA TYR A 1030 26.98 -3.80 16.27
C TYR A 1030 26.69 -4.14 17.74
N ILE A 1031 26.78 -5.42 18.10
CA ILE A 1031 26.66 -5.88 19.50
C ILE A 1031 28.05 -5.82 20.15
N ARG A 1032 28.18 -4.97 21.18
CA ARG A 1032 29.43 -4.81 21.94
C ARG A 1032 29.51 -5.72 23.16
N THR A 1033 28.40 -5.88 23.88
CA THR A 1033 28.32 -6.57 25.18
C THR A 1033 27.13 -7.54 25.18
N VAL A 1034 27.34 -8.77 25.68
CA VAL A 1034 26.31 -9.80 25.86
C VAL A 1034 26.26 -10.30 27.30
N ARG A 1035 27.38 -10.81 27.84
CA ARG A 1035 27.48 -11.33 29.21
C ARG A 1035 28.31 -10.43 30.10
N SER A 1036 29.45 -9.96 29.59
CA SER A 1036 30.36 -9.05 30.29
C SER A 1036 30.80 -7.93 29.38
N GLU A 1037 31.09 -6.77 29.96
CA GLU A 1037 31.42 -5.54 29.23
C GLU A 1037 32.45 -5.77 28.11
N GLY A 1038 32.06 -5.51 26.86
CA GLY A 1038 32.93 -5.61 25.69
C GLY A 1038 33.17 -7.01 25.11
N ASP A 1039 32.58 -8.06 25.69
CA ASP A 1039 32.87 -9.45 25.33
C ASP A 1039 32.60 -9.83 23.87
N ALA A 1040 31.57 -9.25 23.23
CA ALA A 1040 31.28 -9.49 21.82
C ALA A 1040 32.25 -8.76 20.88
N ALA A 1041 32.67 -7.55 21.25
CA ALA A 1041 33.74 -6.85 20.53
C ALA A 1041 35.05 -7.65 20.61
N ASP A 1042 35.40 -8.15 21.80
CA ASP A 1042 36.60 -8.96 22.03
C ASP A 1042 36.56 -10.29 21.29
N ALA A 1043 35.39 -10.92 21.19
CA ALA A 1043 35.21 -12.15 20.42
C ALA A 1043 35.50 -11.96 18.93
N LEU A 1044 35.13 -10.81 18.34
CA LEU A 1044 35.44 -10.50 16.94
C LEU A 1044 36.93 -10.23 16.72
N VAL A 1045 37.57 -9.48 17.63
CA VAL A 1045 39.02 -9.25 17.59
C VAL A 1045 39.77 -10.59 17.70
N ARG A 1046 39.38 -11.45 18.66
CA ARG A 1046 39.93 -12.80 18.82
C ARG A 1046 39.78 -13.61 17.54
N TYR A 1047 38.57 -13.68 16.98
CA TYR A 1047 38.26 -14.44 15.78
C TYR A 1047 39.17 -14.08 14.60
N VAL A 1048 39.35 -12.78 14.33
CA VAL A 1048 40.25 -12.33 13.27
C VAL A 1048 41.70 -12.69 13.61
N SER A 1049 42.15 -12.46 14.84
CA SER A 1049 43.54 -12.77 15.26
C SER A 1049 43.90 -14.27 15.22
N GLU A 1050 42.90 -15.15 15.30
CA GLU A 1050 43.07 -16.61 15.28
C GLU A 1050 42.97 -17.22 13.87
N GLY A 1051 42.85 -16.40 12.84
CA GLY A 1051 42.87 -16.85 11.44
C GLY A 1051 41.54 -16.76 10.69
N GLY A 1052 40.49 -16.19 11.30
CA GLY A 1052 39.19 -16.00 10.67
C GLY A 1052 39.18 -14.89 9.63
N LEU A 1053 38.34 -15.04 8.59
CA LEU A 1053 38.07 -13.98 7.61
C LEU A 1053 36.75 -13.29 7.94
N LEU A 1054 36.79 -12.00 8.27
CA LEU A 1054 35.61 -11.17 8.50
C LEU A 1054 35.29 -10.33 7.25
N VAL A 1055 34.11 -10.52 6.67
CA VAL A 1055 33.61 -9.71 5.55
C VAL A 1055 32.64 -8.66 6.08
N VAL A 1056 32.98 -7.39 5.91
CA VAL A 1056 32.24 -6.23 6.40
C VAL A 1056 31.61 -5.49 5.22
N CYS A 1057 30.31 -5.67 5.01
CA CYS A 1057 29.53 -4.94 4.00
C CYS A 1057 28.20 -4.46 4.59
N ALA A 1058 28.28 -3.43 5.41
CA ALA A 1058 27.10 -2.76 5.96
C ALA A 1058 26.40 -1.88 4.91
N SER A 1059 25.11 -1.60 5.12
CA SER A 1059 24.36 -0.65 4.28
C SER A 1059 24.49 0.82 4.72
N GLY A 1060 25.08 1.08 5.90
CA GLY A 1060 25.41 2.40 6.40
C GLY A 1060 26.85 2.85 6.10
N PRO A 1061 27.18 4.15 6.28
CA PRO A 1061 28.46 4.71 5.88
C PRO A 1061 29.66 4.22 6.69
N TYR A 1062 29.53 4.06 8.00
CA TYR A 1062 30.58 3.59 8.91
C TYR A 1062 30.13 2.30 9.63
N PRO A 1063 30.53 1.11 9.15
CA PRO A 1063 30.17 -0.15 9.81
C PRO A 1063 30.74 -0.25 11.23
N MET A 1064 29.97 -0.86 12.13
CA MET A 1064 30.37 -1.10 13.53
C MET A 1064 30.80 0.19 14.27
N PHE A 1065 30.10 1.30 14.03
CA PHE A 1065 30.38 2.59 14.66
C PHE A 1065 29.60 2.77 15.96
N TYR A 1066 28.35 2.30 15.99
CA TYR A 1066 27.46 2.44 17.13
C TYR A 1066 27.18 1.10 17.82
N HIS A 1067 27.01 1.14 19.13
CA HIS A 1067 26.39 0.06 19.91
C HIS A 1067 25.30 0.63 20.81
N ARG A 1068 24.46 -0.23 21.41
CA ARG A 1068 23.44 0.20 22.36
C ARG A 1068 23.89 0.00 23.79
N ARG A 1069 23.73 1.04 24.61
CA ARG A 1069 23.91 1.01 26.06
C ARG A 1069 22.70 1.67 26.70
N ASP A 1070 21.99 0.94 27.57
CA ASP A 1070 20.75 1.39 28.21
C ASP A 1070 19.71 1.93 27.21
N GLY A 1071 19.61 1.28 26.04
CA GLY A 1071 18.69 1.66 24.95
C GLY A 1071 19.19 2.80 24.05
N ALA A 1072 20.19 3.56 24.48
CA ALA A 1072 20.76 4.67 23.71
C ALA A 1072 21.89 4.21 22.78
N LEU A 1073 22.01 4.87 21.62
CA LEU A 1073 23.14 4.69 20.70
C LEU A 1073 24.39 5.39 21.25
N VAL A 1074 25.47 4.64 21.38
CA VAL A 1074 26.78 5.12 21.83
C VAL A 1074 27.79 4.90 20.71
N SER A 1075 28.55 5.94 20.38
CA SER A 1075 29.64 5.87 19.39
C SER A 1075 30.87 5.25 20.03
N GLU A 1076 31.26 4.07 19.54
CA GLU A 1076 32.50 3.37 19.92
C GLU A 1076 32.92 2.47 18.75
N PRO A 1077 33.68 3.00 17.78
CA PRO A 1077 33.97 2.29 16.54
C PRO A 1077 34.84 1.05 16.76
N LEU A 1078 34.39 -0.12 16.27
CA LEU A 1078 35.13 -1.38 16.40
C LEU A 1078 36.19 -1.58 15.32
N MET A 1079 35.99 -1.02 14.13
CA MET A 1079 36.86 -1.20 12.95
C MET A 1079 38.36 -0.93 13.23
N PRO A 1080 38.76 0.10 14.00
CA PRO A 1080 40.16 0.30 14.39
C PRO A 1080 40.76 -0.87 15.19
N ARG A 1081 39.99 -1.49 16.10
CA ARG A 1081 40.45 -2.64 16.91
C ARG A 1081 40.62 -3.91 16.09
N LEU A 1082 39.97 -3.97 14.92
CA LEU A 1082 40.13 -5.05 13.95
C LEU A 1082 41.30 -4.80 12.97
N GLY A 1083 42.07 -3.72 13.17
CA GLY A 1083 43.19 -3.33 12.32
C GLY A 1083 42.80 -2.53 11.07
N MET A 1084 41.52 -2.16 10.91
CA MET A 1084 40.98 -1.47 9.73
C MET A 1084 40.37 -0.10 10.10
N PRO A 1085 41.14 0.87 10.63
CA PRO A 1085 40.62 2.21 10.93
C PRO A 1085 40.12 2.94 9.68
N LEU A 1086 38.85 3.36 9.70
CA LEU A 1086 38.25 4.12 8.58
C LEU A 1086 38.31 5.62 8.87
N ALA A 1087 38.76 6.38 7.88
CA ALA A 1087 38.80 7.84 7.92
C ALA A 1087 37.49 8.44 7.40
N VAL A 1088 37.05 9.54 8.01
CA VAL A 1088 35.99 10.39 7.47
C VAL A 1088 36.58 11.24 6.36
N SER A 1089 36.59 10.74 5.11
CA SER A 1089 37.17 11.47 3.98
C SER A 1089 36.38 12.75 3.68
N PHE A 1090 35.04 12.66 3.67
CA PHE A 1090 34.13 13.80 3.59
C PHE A 1090 32.68 13.39 3.91
N GLU A 1091 31.88 14.37 4.36
CA GLU A 1091 30.43 14.23 4.52
C GLU A 1091 29.64 14.66 3.26
N GLN A 1092 30.24 15.51 2.43
CA GLN A 1092 29.73 15.95 1.14
C GLN A 1092 30.91 16.04 0.15
N PRO A 1093 30.71 15.76 -1.14
CA PRO A 1093 31.79 15.83 -2.12
C PRO A 1093 32.38 17.26 -2.13
N PRO A 1094 33.72 17.41 -2.18
CA PRO A 1094 34.34 18.73 -2.22
C PRO A 1094 33.86 19.54 -3.44
N ALA A 1095 33.64 20.85 -3.24
CA ALA A 1095 33.15 21.73 -4.29
C ALA A 1095 34.11 21.76 -5.50
N GLY A 1096 33.57 21.63 -6.71
CA GLY A 1096 34.34 21.67 -7.96
C GLY A 1096 35.04 20.36 -8.34
N GLU A 1097 34.97 19.32 -7.51
CA GLU A 1097 35.58 18.02 -7.81
C GLU A 1097 34.60 17.06 -8.50
N ARG A 1098 35.06 16.41 -9.58
CA ARG A 1098 34.38 15.24 -10.15
C ARG A 1098 35.09 13.98 -9.67
N LEU A 1099 34.47 13.31 -8.71
CA LEU A 1099 35.01 12.10 -8.09
C LEU A 1099 34.86 10.88 -9.01
N THR A 1100 35.86 10.01 -8.99
CA THR A 1100 35.93 8.75 -9.76
C THR A 1100 36.44 7.63 -8.85
N VAL A 1101 35.83 6.44 -8.90
CA VAL A 1101 36.37 5.22 -8.29
C VAL A 1101 37.34 4.58 -9.30
N VAL A 1102 38.55 4.27 -8.86
CA VAL A 1102 39.62 3.69 -9.67
C VAL A 1102 40.05 2.37 -9.04
N ALA A 1103 40.11 1.31 -9.85
CA ALA A 1103 40.60 0.00 -9.42
C ALA A 1103 42.09 0.04 -9.11
N ASP A 1104 42.55 -0.76 -8.14
CA ASP A 1104 43.94 -0.80 -7.67
C ASP A 1104 44.53 -2.23 -7.73
N ALA A 1105 45.67 -2.49 -7.08
CA ALA A 1105 46.40 -3.77 -7.17
C ALA A 1105 45.53 -4.99 -6.81
N GLY A 1106 44.62 -4.85 -5.85
CA GLY A 1106 43.65 -5.86 -5.43
C GLY A 1106 42.60 -6.20 -6.48
N ARG A 1107 42.49 -5.44 -7.59
CA ARG A 1107 41.63 -5.76 -8.75
C ARG A 1107 41.83 -7.19 -9.26
N ARG A 1108 43.02 -7.79 -9.09
CA ARG A 1108 43.28 -9.19 -9.48
C ARG A 1108 42.34 -10.20 -8.79
N MET A 1109 41.88 -9.89 -7.57
CA MET A 1109 40.90 -10.70 -6.84
C MET A 1109 39.46 -10.45 -7.33
N PHE A 1110 39.26 -9.41 -8.12
CA PHE A 1110 37.98 -8.93 -8.67
C PHE A 1110 38.09 -8.74 -10.18
N PRO A 1111 38.28 -9.82 -10.97
CA PRO A 1111 38.74 -9.75 -12.36
C PRO A 1111 37.83 -8.92 -13.29
N ASP A 1112 36.53 -8.88 -13.01
CA ASP A 1112 35.53 -8.13 -13.79
C ASP A 1112 35.36 -6.67 -13.34
N MET A 1113 36.15 -6.18 -12.37
CA MET A 1113 36.04 -4.81 -11.89
C MET A 1113 36.54 -3.84 -12.97
N PRO A 1114 35.73 -2.82 -13.37
CA PRO A 1114 36.16 -1.80 -14.33
C PRO A 1114 37.30 -0.96 -13.77
N ASP A 1115 38.21 -0.52 -14.63
CA ASP A 1115 39.36 0.32 -14.23
C ASP A 1115 38.95 1.64 -13.58
N ARG A 1116 37.90 2.27 -14.13
CA ARG A 1116 37.37 3.55 -13.65
C ARG A 1116 35.86 3.58 -13.77
N VAL A 1117 35.19 4.03 -12.72
CA VAL A 1117 33.75 4.36 -12.76
C VAL A 1117 33.48 5.71 -12.08
N PRO A 1118 32.51 6.50 -12.56
CA PRO A 1118 32.05 7.70 -11.86
C PRO A 1118 31.70 7.40 -10.40
N PHE A 1119 31.89 8.37 -9.51
CA PHE A 1119 31.48 8.23 -8.12
C PHE A 1119 29.98 7.89 -8.01
N PRO A 1120 29.60 6.87 -7.21
CA PRO A 1120 28.22 6.41 -7.17
C PRO A 1120 27.23 7.48 -6.67
N PRO A 1121 25.98 7.51 -7.18
CA PRO A 1121 24.95 8.44 -6.72
C PRO A 1121 24.40 8.09 -5.33
N GLY A 1122 23.70 9.05 -4.70
CA GLY A 1122 22.98 8.86 -3.43
C GLY A 1122 23.64 9.57 -2.24
N ASP A 1123 23.51 9.00 -1.03
CA ASP A 1123 24.30 9.39 0.16
C ASP A 1123 25.80 9.45 -0.21
N PRO A 1124 26.41 10.64 -0.16
CA PRO A 1124 27.76 10.85 -0.66
C PRO A 1124 28.85 10.59 0.37
N ARG A 1125 28.50 10.29 1.63
CA ARG A 1125 29.47 10.21 2.73
C ARG A 1125 30.48 9.10 2.48
N LEU A 1126 31.75 9.48 2.35
CA LEU A 1126 32.84 8.52 2.13
C LEU A 1126 33.51 8.19 3.47
N ARG A 1127 33.61 6.89 3.76
CA ARG A 1127 34.46 6.32 4.81
C ARG A 1127 35.49 5.45 4.13
N ALA A 1128 36.69 6.01 3.92
CA ALA A 1128 37.75 5.32 3.20
C ALA A 1128 38.85 4.90 4.16
N PHE A 1129 39.54 3.83 3.81
CA PHE A 1129 40.78 3.47 4.46
C PHE A 1129 41.92 4.28 3.85
N SER A 1130 42.82 4.79 4.69
CA SER A 1130 44.06 5.42 4.23
C SER A 1130 45.21 4.47 4.48
N ARG A 1131 46.03 4.21 3.46
CA ARG A 1131 47.14 3.23 3.53
C ARG A 1131 48.13 3.51 4.66
N GLY A 1132 48.31 4.78 5.02
CA GLY A 1132 49.17 5.19 6.14
C GLY A 1132 48.62 4.80 7.53
N LEU A 1133 47.40 4.28 7.60
CA LEU A 1133 46.77 3.80 8.84
C LEU A 1133 46.82 2.26 8.97
N ALA A 1134 47.45 1.55 8.02
CA ALA A 1134 47.63 0.11 8.12
C ALA A 1134 48.57 -0.25 9.28
N PRO A 1135 48.24 -1.28 10.09
CA PRO A 1135 49.17 -1.83 11.06
C PRO A 1135 50.49 -2.24 10.38
N ALA A 1136 51.63 -1.93 11.01
CA ALA A 1136 52.95 -2.12 10.40
C ALA A 1136 53.29 -3.59 10.10
N ASP A 1137 52.66 -4.52 10.80
CA ASP A 1137 52.82 -5.97 10.67
C ASP A 1137 51.72 -6.63 9.81
N ALA A 1138 50.72 -5.88 9.36
CA ALA A 1138 49.64 -6.37 8.53
C ALA A 1138 49.90 -6.09 7.04
N GLU A 1139 49.47 -7.01 6.17
CA GLU A 1139 49.44 -6.79 4.73
C GLU A 1139 48.10 -6.18 4.34
N TYR A 1140 48.13 -5.02 3.71
CA TYR A 1140 46.93 -4.35 3.20
C TYR A 1140 46.91 -4.34 1.67
N ILE A 1141 45.85 -4.91 1.09
CA ILE A 1141 45.64 -5.03 -0.35
C ILE A 1141 44.52 -4.06 -0.76
N PRO A 1142 44.83 -2.93 -1.41
CA PRO A 1142 43.82 -1.97 -1.87
C PRO A 1142 43.07 -2.54 -3.07
N ILE A 1143 41.73 -2.51 -3.06
CA ILE A 1143 40.90 -3.02 -4.16
C ILE A 1143 40.50 -1.88 -5.09
N CYS A 1144 39.96 -0.79 -4.54
CA CYS A 1144 39.65 0.41 -5.30
C CYS A 1144 39.67 1.67 -4.42
N ARG A 1145 40.01 2.80 -5.03
CA ARG A 1145 40.13 4.10 -4.37
C ARG A 1145 39.35 5.20 -5.05
N VAL A 1146 39.07 6.27 -4.31
CA VAL A 1146 38.36 7.45 -4.83
C VAL A 1146 39.36 8.55 -5.14
N VAL A 1147 39.35 9.04 -6.38
CA VAL A 1147 40.19 10.15 -6.83
C VAL A 1147 39.35 11.29 -7.39
N GLY A 1148 39.79 12.53 -7.14
CA GLY A 1148 39.19 13.73 -7.71
C GLY A 1148 39.69 14.02 -9.12
N SER A 1149 38.97 14.91 -9.81
CA SER A 1149 39.41 15.49 -11.07
C SER A 1149 40.73 16.26 -10.96
N SER A 1150 41.04 16.76 -9.77
CA SER A 1150 42.34 17.39 -9.45
C SER A 1150 43.52 16.41 -9.35
N GLY A 1151 43.25 15.09 -9.38
CA GLY A 1151 44.24 14.05 -9.10
C GLY A 1151 44.42 13.74 -7.61
N ARG A 1152 43.73 14.46 -6.70
CA ARG A 1152 43.77 14.18 -5.26
C ARG A 1152 43.19 12.81 -4.92
N ASP A 1153 43.90 12.07 -4.07
CA ASP A 1153 43.45 10.80 -3.48
C ASP A 1153 42.60 11.05 -2.23
N TYR A 1154 41.41 10.46 -2.19
CA TYR A 1154 40.45 10.56 -1.07
C TYR A 1154 40.38 9.28 -0.23
N GLY A 1155 41.22 8.29 -0.54
CA GLY A 1155 41.35 7.02 0.18
C GLY A 1155 40.73 5.82 -0.55
N ASP A 1156 41.02 4.64 -0.02
CA ASP A 1156 40.55 3.36 -0.54
C ASP A 1156 39.11 3.07 -0.06
N ALA A 1157 38.18 2.92 -1.00
CA ALA A 1157 36.77 2.60 -0.72
C ALA A 1157 36.52 1.10 -0.53
N ALA A 1158 37.46 0.25 -0.94
CA ALA A 1158 37.47 -1.17 -0.61
C ALA A 1158 38.90 -1.67 -0.47
N GLY A 1159 39.12 -2.58 0.48
CA GLY A 1159 40.43 -3.16 0.75
C GLY A 1159 40.35 -4.40 1.64
N LEU A 1160 41.36 -5.26 1.49
CA LEU A 1160 41.54 -6.45 2.31
C LEU A 1160 42.77 -6.28 3.20
N LEU A 1161 42.57 -6.37 4.52
CA LEU A 1161 43.63 -6.44 5.50
C LEU A 1161 43.89 -7.90 5.88
N LEU A 1162 45.14 -8.34 5.86
CA LEU A 1162 45.58 -9.65 6.30
C LEU A 1162 46.56 -9.51 7.47
N LEU A 1163 46.22 -10.09 8.62
CA LEU A 1163 47.09 -10.12 9.78
C LEU A 1163 48.26 -11.12 9.58
N PRO A 1164 49.34 -11.02 10.38
CA PRO A 1164 50.36 -12.05 10.48
C PRO A 1164 49.75 -13.44 10.71
N ALA A 1165 50.39 -14.48 10.17
CA ALA A 1165 49.94 -15.84 10.37
C ALA A 1165 50.12 -16.25 11.84
N LYS A 1166 49.05 -16.74 12.49
CA LYS A 1166 49.10 -17.36 13.81
C LYS A 1166 48.71 -18.83 13.66
N ASN A 1167 49.54 -19.75 14.14
CA ASN A 1167 49.33 -21.19 13.98
C ASN A 1167 49.09 -21.63 12.52
N GLY A 1168 49.84 -21.04 11.58
CA GLY A 1168 49.75 -21.37 10.14
C GLY A 1168 48.54 -20.79 9.41
N ARG A 1169 47.68 -19.98 10.06
CA ARG A 1169 46.52 -19.35 9.44
C ARG A 1169 46.60 -17.82 9.51
N ARG A 1170 46.34 -17.14 8.39
CA ARG A 1170 46.25 -15.68 8.31
C ARG A 1170 44.81 -15.23 8.47
N GLY A 1171 44.54 -14.44 9.49
CA GLY A 1171 43.24 -13.78 9.66
C GLY A 1171 43.12 -12.56 8.76
N GLY A 1172 41.90 -12.07 8.54
CA GLY A 1172 41.73 -10.86 7.74
C GLY A 1172 40.37 -10.19 7.85
N VAL A 1173 40.33 -8.95 7.39
CA VAL A 1173 39.14 -8.11 7.33
C VAL A 1173 38.99 -7.59 5.90
N LEU A 1174 37.91 -7.96 5.24
CA LEU A 1174 37.52 -7.36 3.97
C LEU A 1174 36.50 -6.26 4.23
N TYR A 1175 36.85 -5.02 3.86
CA TYR A 1175 35.96 -3.88 3.94
C TYR A 1175 35.53 -3.43 2.54
N VAL A 1176 34.22 -3.22 2.37
CA VAL A 1176 33.64 -2.65 1.15
C VAL A 1176 32.71 -1.50 1.54
N TRP A 1177 33.05 -0.28 1.14
CA TRP A 1177 32.22 0.90 1.39
C TRP A 1177 30.84 0.76 0.74
N PHE A 1178 29.79 1.07 1.50
CA PHE A 1178 28.39 0.86 1.11
C PHE A 1178 28.03 1.52 -0.23
N GLY A 1179 28.64 2.68 -0.54
CA GLY A 1179 28.39 3.42 -1.77
C GLY A 1179 28.80 2.68 -3.04
N LEU A 1180 29.82 1.80 -2.98
CA LEU A 1180 30.24 0.99 -4.14
C LEU A 1180 29.13 0.05 -4.60
N TRP A 1181 28.31 -0.42 -3.67
CA TRP A 1181 27.15 -1.26 -3.97
C TRP A 1181 26.01 -0.51 -4.65
N ARG A 1182 26.13 0.78 -4.98
CA ARG A 1182 25.09 1.52 -5.72
C ARG A 1182 25.36 1.61 -7.23
N ASP A 1183 26.55 1.19 -7.67
CA ASP A 1183 26.87 1.10 -9.08
C ASP A 1183 26.76 -0.36 -9.54
N ALA A 1184 25.82 -0.64 -10.45
CA ALA A 1184 25.59 -1.99 -10.96
C ALA A 1184 26.85 -2.61 -11.60
N ARG A 1185 27.75 -1.80 -12.16
CA ARG A 1185 29.01 -2.28 -12.76
C ARG A 1185 29.97 -2.80 -11.69
N LEU A 1186 29.96 -2.18 -10.50
CA LEU A 1186 30.79 -2.61 -9.37
C LEU A 1186 30.16 -3.76 -8.60
N GLN A 1187 28.85 -3.71 -8.33
CA GLN A 1187 28.13 -4.73 -7.54
C GLN A 1187 28.48 -6.15 -7.96
N LYS A 1188 28.41 -6.45 -9.26
CA LYS A 1188 28.69 -7.78 -9.80
C LYS A 1188 30.13 -8.20 -9.54
N SER A 1189 31.10 -7.34 -9.87
CA SER A 1189 32.52 -7.64 -9.69
C SER A 1189 32.87 -7.87 -8.21
N LEU A 1190 32.36 -7.02 -7.31
CA LEU A 1190 32.57 -7.09 -5.86
C LEU A 1190 32.01 -8.39 -5.29
N ALA A 1191 30.75 -8.72 -5.62
CA ALA A 1191 30.15 -9.96 -5.17
C ALA A 1191 30.94 -11.18 -5.64
N GLN A 1192 31.32 -11.22 -6.91
CA GLN A 1192 32.07 -12.33 -7.49
C GLN A 1192 33.45 -12.52 -6.82
N GLY A 1193 34.19 -11.44 -6.56
CA GLY A 1193 35.46 -11.52 -5.84
C GLY A 1193 35.29 -11.94 -4.37
N ILE A 1194 34.26 -11.45 -3.68
CA ILE A 1194 33.91 -11.90 -2.32
C ILE A 1194 33.61 -13.40 -2.32
N PHE A 1195 32.80 -13.89 -3.26
CA PHE A 1195 32.49 -15.31 -3.34
C PHE A 1195 33.72 -16.17 -3.65
N ASN A 1196 34.64 -15.70 -4.48
CA ASN A 1196 35.91 -16.39 -4.71
C ASN A 1196 36.73 -16.54 -3.43
N MET A 1197 36.81 -15.47 -2.62
CA MET A 1197 37.51 -15.52 -1.33
C MET A 1197 36.84 -16.47 -0.33
N ILE A 1198 35.51 -16.49 -0.30
CA ILE A 1198 34.75 -17.42 0.54
C ILE A 1198 35.02 -18.86 0.11
N GLU A 1199 34.96 -19.12 -1.20
CA GLU A 1199 35.22 -20.44 -1.78
C GLU A 1199 36.64 -20.94 -1.49
N GLU A 1200 37.64 -20.08 -1.64
CA GLU A 1200 39.04 -20.39 -1.31
C GLU A 1200 39.18 -20.75 0.18
N ARG A 1201 38.58 -19.98 1.09
CA ARG A 1201 38.64 -20.24 2.54
C ARG A 1201 37.93 -21.51 2.97
N LEU A 1202 36.81 -21.83 2.32
CA LEU A 1202 36.06 -23.05 2.62
C LEU A 1202 36.69 -24.31 2.03
N SER A 1203 37.38 -24.18 0.89
CA SER A 1203 38.06 -25.29 0.22
C SER A 1203 39.41 -25.66 0.85
N ALA A 1204 40.01 -24.75 1.61
CA ALA A 1204 41.27 -24.96 2.33
C ALA A 1204 41.11 -25.67 3.69
N GLN A 1205 39.93 -26.20 3.99
CA GLN A 1205 39.58 -26.96 5.21
C GLN A 1205 39.25 -28.41 4.84
#